data_AF-A0A2E7A0C2-F1
#
_entry.id   AF-A0A2E7A0C2-F1
#
_cell.length_a   1.000
_cell.length_b   1.000
_cell.length_c   1.000
_cell.angle_alpha   90.00
_cell.angle_beta   90.00
_cell.angle_gamma   90.00
#
_symmetry.space_group_name_H-M   'P 1'
#
loop_
_entity.id
_entity.type
_entity.pdbx_description
1 polymer ?
#
loop_
_entity_poly.entity_id
_entity_poly.type
_entity_poly.pdbx_seq_one_letter_code
_entity_poly.pdbx_strand_id
1 'polypeptide(L)'
;MHFNAPTITVAFAVAAVTASTVAFATAKPAKPHLGSTQAHGEYTPRAMLEACDSNGDSFFISENVDTGTIIPGGSLACYTTDGTYGHSYGRYHDLSTHNLNSDVELVCVHWGFETNDLPLGVVINVYKDTDGIAVPASNPGDLALITSINGTLPEDSTDFFMSGTPGSPATLGMSDLIFVELVVPSGQLPNEWDLPGLHWIGANDAGESSPSWIRTENGECGLGTWFNTSQLGYPNVHWVEATEVREAQAPDPCTDPLPETCPADVSGADGTPDGAVNVSDLLAVIANWNATGDGTFRPQGDCRPLPNGDCTVNVSDLLGVIAEWGVTDCVPSEPSGACCASDGSCTDNVLESDCDLEGGFHPDQACIDAPCSVEVDFGLNELRTNQPGSDVDEYLEIYGIPGTSMDDHAFIVIGDGDTGDFGVIEAVVDLTGDSIPADGTFLIAEDTFTLGIPDTIASLNFENNDQATYMIVRGFTGVAGDDLDTNDDGVLDSTPWLFVKDAVAFIGPDPATGNPVYTDVTVGPDGAYTTAHAFRCPDGSGTWNVGCFDLLADTPGEANNCATGDTDGDGITDTCDNCPDLANPEQADCDGDGIGDACAIADGLAGDCNANGIPDNCENDCNGNGIADECDVADGTSGDCDGNGLPDECQDDCQPNGIPDACEILDGTVEDANGNGVPDECETPVFVINEIHADPSSNPDGTYADGDANGDGVGEYGNDEFVEIVNRSGAAIDMSNWTLGDAVATRHVFPVGTVLDDQCAIVVFGGGTPTGDFGGALVQTASTGYIGLNNGGDTVTISDGAGVVQLQVIYGGEGGDNQSLTRSPDVYGDTFFKHSEVASDGSLWSPGYTHEGVPLGSCDQPVDSDGDGISDEFDNCYLPNPGQEDCDFDGIGDVCEIADGTQEDVNGNGIPDDCEGEIPTNLWINEFHYDNSGSDLNEFVEVVLLDGVDPSQVTLTLYNGSNGVAYGSYNIGADFIPGETGSGWAIYSSAISGIQNGGPDGMSLDVDGSVAAFISYEGSFMATDGPAVGMTSTDVGVLEQGVSELSSIGLTGTGGLAGDFTWTLLIDLATPGTANDGQVISP
;
A
#
# COMPACT_ATOMS: atom_id res chain seq x y z
N MET A 1 -15.44 -3.66 -37.93
CA MET A 1 -14.71 -4.41 -39.00
C MET A 1 -13.31 -4.71 -38.48
N HIS A 2 -12.48 -5.46 -39.21
CA HIS A 2 -11.27 -6.12 -38.68
C HIS A 2 -10.03 -5.22 -38.47
N PHE A 3 -9.25 -5.56 -37.41
CA PHE A 3 -7.77 -5.51 -37.24
C PHE A 3 -7.04 -4.14 -37.37
N ASN A 4 -6.21 -3.70 -36.41
CA ASN A 4 -4.99 -4.33 -35.87
C ASN A 4 -4.58 -3.78 -34.48
N ALA A 5 -3.77 -4.55 -33.72
CA ALA A 5 -2.89 -4.09 -32.62
C ALA A 5 -1.44 -3.87 -33.14
N PRO A 6 -0.53 -3.23 -32.38
CA PRO A 6 0.36 -3.95 -31.42
C PRO A 6 0.48 -3.26 -30.02
N THR A 7 0.40 -3.96 -28.89
CA THR A 7 1.51 -4.47 -28.03
C THR A 7 2.64 -3.51 -27.65
N ILE A 8 2.68 -3.13 -26.35
CA ILE A 8 3.87 -3.20 -25.46
C ILE A 8 3.40 -3.80 -24.12
N THR A 9 4.26 -4.56 -23.46
CA THR A 9 4.04 -5.24 -22.16
C THR A 9 5.24 -4.96 -21.26
N VAL A 10 5.03 -4.71 -19.97
CA VAL A 10 6.03 -4.95 -18.90
C VAL A 10 5.28 -5.48 -17.66
N ALA A 11 5.87 -6.49 -17.02
CA ALA A 11 5.65 -7.03 -15.67
C ALA A 11 7.07 -7.20 -15.05
N PHE A 12 7.37 -7.43 -13.78
CA PHE A 12 6.76 -8.13 -12.62
C PHE A 12 7.15 -7.36 -11.31
N ALA A 13 6.45 -7.43 -10.16
CA ALA A 13 6.63 -8.32 -8.97
C ALA A 13 8.01 -8.23 -8.25
N VAL A 14 8.23 -8.47 -6.93
CA VAL A 14 7.43 -8.59 -5.67
C VAL A 14 8.43 -8.65 -4.46
N ALA A 15 8.04 -8.19 -3.25
CA ALA A 15 8.67 -8.46 -1.91
C ALA A 15 10.07 -7.82 -1.60
N ALA A 16 10.53 -7.57 -0.35
CA ALA A 16 9.94 -7.69 1.01
C ALA A 16 10.73 -6.97 2.16
N VAL A 17 10.03 -6.22 3.03
CA VAL A 17 10.21 -6.01 4.51
C VAL A 17 11.61 -5.60 5.04
N THR A 18 11.82 -4.42 5.66
CA THR A 18 11.45 -4.05 7.05
C THR A 18 11.60 -2.52 7.31
N ALA A 19 11.19 -1.89 8.43
CA ALA A 19 9.86 -1.83 9.09
C ALA A 19 9.86 -1.02 10.42
N SER A 20 9.33 0.24 10.48
CA SER A 20 8.79 0.89 11.72
C SER A 20 8.03 2.22 11.50
N THR A 21 6.68 2.20 11.60
CA THR A 21 5.73 3.24 12.10
C THR A 21 6.10 4.74 12.00
N VAL A 22 5.28 5.64 11.41
CA VAL A 22 3.94 6.13 11.84
C VAL A 22 3.20 6.80 10.64
N ALA A 23 1.87 7.00 10.69
CA ALA A 23 1.03 7.41 9.54
C ALA A 23 0.44 8.84 9.57
N PHE A 24 0.25 9.41 8.37
CA PHE A 24 -0.75 10.43 7.98
C PHE A 24 -1.31 9.97 6.60
N ALA A 25 -2.61 9.71 6.41
CA ALA A 25 -3.77 10.62 6.31
C ALA A 25 -4.05 11.12 4.88
N THR A 26 -5.18 10.73 4.29
CA THR A 26 -6.10 11.58 3.48
C THR A 26 -7.30 10.76 2.97
N ALA A 27 -8.48 11.39 2.98
CA ALA A 27 -9.67 10.87 2.32
C ALA A 27 -10.62 12.04 2.00
N LYS A 28 -11.04 12.15 0.72
CA LYS A 28 -12.25 12.81 0.16
C LYS A 28 -12.04 12.94 -1.38
N PRO A 29 -13.05 13.29 -2.20
CA PRO A 29 -14.41 13.72 -1.85
C PRO A 29 -15.53 12.80 -2.36
N ALA A 30 -16.76 13.11 -1.96
CA ALA A 30 -17.98 12.50 -2.50
C ALA A 30 -19.11 13.54 -2.60
N LYS A 31 -19.54 13.86 -3.82
CA LYS A 31 -20.77 14.60 -4.17
C LYS A 31 -21.25 14.16 -5.57
N PRO A 32 -22.49 14.46 -6.00
CA PRO A 32 -23.73 14.60 -5.24
C PRO A 32 -24.87 13.71 -5.80
N HIS A 33 -26.02 13.68 -5.11
CA HIS A 33 -27.11 12.74 -5.37
C HIS A 33 -28.24 13.32 -6.25
N LEU A 34 -28.33 12.97 -7.55
CA LEU A 34 -29.51 13.25 -8.39
C LEU A 34 -29.79 12.15 -9.44
N GLY A 35 -31.06 11.72 -9.60
CA GLY A 35 -31.54 11.46 -10.98
C GLY A 35 -32.13 10.11 -11.43
N SER A 36 -32.52 9.17 -10.57
CA SER A 36 -33.59 8.15 -10.86
C SER A 36 -33.37 6.98 -11.86
N THR A 37 -34.15 5.91 -11.61
CA THR A 37 -34.53 4.77 -12.49
C THR A 37 -33.54 3.60 -12.73
N GLN A 38 -34.02 2.41 -12.36
CA GLN A 38 -33.41 1.08 -12.57
C GLN A 38 -32.88 0.80 -13.98
N ALA A 39 -31.68 0.22 -14.04
CA ALA A 39 -31.32 -0.84 -15.00
C ALA A 39 -30.33 -1.82 -14.35
N HIS A 40 -30.40 -3.11 -14.73
CA HIS A 40 -29.52 -4.15 -14.17
C HIS A 40 -28.15 -4.18 -14.86
N GLY A 41 -27.10 -4.22 -14.03
CA GLY A 41 -25.90 -5.03 -14.25
C GLY A 41 -24.76 -4.42 -15.06
N GLU A 42 -23.58 -4.34 -14.44
CA GLU A 42 -22.31 -4.84 -14.99
C GLU A 42 -21.28 -5.03 -13.85
N TYR A 43 -20.36 -5.99 -13.99
CA TYR A 43 -19.31 -6.32 -13.02
C TYR A 43 -18.03 -5.55 -13.35
N THR A 44 -17.29 -5.09 -12.34
CA THR A 44 -15.86 -4.72 -12.45
C THR A 44 -15.06 -5.28 -11.25
N PRO A 45 -14.05 -6.14 -11.45
CA PRO A 45 -13.27 -6.74 -10.37
C PRO A 45 -11.93 -6.02 -10.11
N ARG A 46 -11.65 -5.70 -8.85
CA ARG A 46 -10.34 -5.37 -8.24
C ARG A 46 -10.47 -5.59 -6.71
N ALA A 47 -9.47 -6.01 -5.94
CA ALA A 47 -8.20 -6.68 -6.23
C ALA A 47 -7.81 -7.52 -4.99
N MET A 48 -6.91 -8.49 -5.14
CA MET A 48 -6.29 -9.21 -4.01
C MET A 48 -4.87 -8.67 -3.80
N LEU A 49 -4.43 -8.56 -2.54
CA LEU A 49 -3.01 -8.58 -2.18
C LEU A 49 -2.83 -9.14 -0.75
N GLU A 50 -1.84 -9.99 -0.58
CA GLU A 50 -1.33 -10.51 0.71
C GLU A 50 -0.18 -9.58 1.19
N ALA A 51 0.45 -9.70 2.37
CA ALA A 51 0.57 -10.84 3.27
C ALA A 51 0.90 -10.44 4.72
N CYS A 52 0.78 -11.39 5.65
CA CYS A 52 1.68 -11.51 6.80
C CYS A 52 1.60 -12.93 7.40
N ASP A 53 2.71 -13.66 7.37
CA ASP A 53 2.91 -14.96 8.02
C ASP A 53 3.81 -14.83 9.27
N SER A 54 3.64 -15.80 10.18
CA SER A 54 4.57 -16.35 11.18
C SER A 54 4.16 -16.20 12.66
N ASN A 55 3.67 -17.32 13.22
CA ASN A 55 3.39 -17.59 14.65
C ASN A 55 2.19 -16.87 15.32
N GLY A 56 1.03 -16.81 14.64
CA GLY A 56 -0.23 -16.32 15.25
C GLY A 56 -1.49 -16.77 14.51
N ASP A 57 -1.91 -18.01 14.76
CA ASP A 57 -2.93 -18.76 13.98
C ASP A 57 -4.29 -18.05 13.83
N SER A 58 -4.61 -17.64 12.60
CA SER A 58 -5.98 -17.26 12.20
C SER A 58 -6.10 -17.37 10.68
N PHE A 59 -7.01 -18.21 10.18
CA PHE A 59 -7.28 -18.33 8.74
C PHE A 59 -8.63 -17.70 8.39
N PHE A 60 -8.65 -16.92 7.29
CA PHE A 60 -9.85 -16.20 6.84
C PHE A 60 -10.74 -17.07 5.95
N ILE A 61 -12.06 -16.88 6.05
CA ILE A 61 -13.07 -17.65 5.31
C ILE A 61 -13.90 -16.69 4.44
N SER A 62 -13.73 -16.79 3.12
CA SER A 62 -14.48 -15.99 2.13
C SER A 62 -15.85 -16.57 1.77
N GLU A 63 -16.90 -15.73 1.70
CA GLU A 63 -18.25 -16.10 1.24
C GLU A 63 -18.33 -16.20 -0.31
N ASN A 64 -17.58 -17.18 -0.85
CA ASN A 64 -17.77 -17.88 -2.11
C ASN A 64 -17.57 -17.15 -3.47
N VAL A 65 -16.98 -17.90 -4.41
CA VAL A 65 -16.92 -17.60 -5.84
C VAL A 65 -17.80 -18.63 -6.56
N ASP A 66 -18.88 -18.22 -7.23
CA ASP A 66 -19.03 -18.36 -8.70
C ASP A 66 -20.43 -17.93 -9.21
N THR A 67 -20.42 -17.59 -10.50
CA THR A 67 -21.44 -17.10 -11.42
C THR A 67 -22.75 -17.90 -11.51
N GLY A 68 -23.62 -17.70 -10.53
CA GLY A 68 -25.04 -17.52 -10.76
C GLY A 68 -25.99 -18.71 -10.52
N THR A 69 -27.23 -18.36 -10.19
CA THR A 69 -28.44 -19.21 -10.10
C THR A 69 -28.81 -19.79 -8.72
N ILE A 70 -29.02 -18.95 -7.69
CA ILE A 70 -30.02 -19.24 -6.64
C ILE A 70 -31.00 -18.08 -6.44
N ILE A 71 -32.16 -18.18 -7.09
CA ILE A 71 -33.43 -17.51 -6.73
C ILE A 71 -34.57 -18.45 -7.21
N PRO A 72 -35.76 -18.53 -6.59
CA PRO A 72 -36.26 -17.77 -5.43
C PRO A 72 -37.03 -18.58 -4.35
N GLY A 73 -37.02 -18.08 -3.10
CA GLY A 73 -38.16 -18.26 -2.19
C GLY A 73 -38.11 -19.38 -1.13
N GLY A 74 -37.03 -19.47 -0.35
CA GLY A 74 -37.01 -20.29 0.86
C GLY A 74 -35.85 -19.97 1.80
N SER A 75 -36.11 -19.26 2.88
CA SER A 75 -35.27 -19.37 4.08
C SER A 75 -35.37 -20.80 4.64
N LEU A 76 -34.38 -21.19 5.44
CA LEU A 76 -34.24 -22.53 5.99
C LEU A 76 -35.38 -22.87 6.98
N ALA A 77 -36.50 -23.40 6.47
CA ALA A 77 -37.71 -23.60 7.25
C ALA A 77 -37.71 -24.90 8.08
N CYS A 78 -37.01 -24.89 9.22
CA CYS A 78 -37.07 -25.95 10.21
C CYS A 78 -38.45 -26.01 10.91
N TYR A 79 -39.18 -27.13 10.76
CA TYR A 79 -40.47 -27.34 11.44
C TYR A 79 -40.42 -28.44 12.50
N THR A 80 -40.90 -28.10 13.69
CA THR A 80 -40.92 -28.89 14.94
C THR A 80 -41.96 -30.01 14.98
N THR A 81 -41.92 -30.88 15.99
CA THR A 81 -43.12 -31.57 16.50
C THR A 81 -43.69 -31.02 17.81
N ASP A 82 -42.87 -30.45 18.71
CA ASP A 82 -43.33 -30.01 20.04
C ASP A 82 -42.25 -29.23 20.84
N GLY A 83 -42.26 -27.89 20.95
CA GLY A 83 -43.10 -26.89 20.29
C GLY A 83 -42.83 -25.45 20.79
N THR A 84 -42.96 -24.47 19.86
CA THR A 84 -42.92 -22.99 20.05
C THR A 84 -41.63 -22.35 20.59
N TYR A 85 -40.73 -22.01 19.65
CA TYR A 85 -39.96 -20.75 19.47
C TYR A 85 -38.92 -21.03 18.36
N GLY A 86 -38.62 -20.18 17.35
CA GLY A 86 -39.34 -19.00 16.82
C GLY A 86 -38.50 -18.28 15.74
N HIS A 87 -39.03 -18.12 14.50
CA HIS A 87 -38.36 -17.60 13.28
C HIS A 87 -36.83 -17.78 13.18
N SER A 88 -36.38 -18.79 12.44
CA SER A 88 -34.96 -18.96 12.10
C SER A 88 -34.60 -18.53 10.68
N TYR A 89 -33.43 -17.89 10.59
CA TYR A 89 -32.64 -17.64 9.38
C TYR A 89 -31.19 -18.01 9.70
N GLY A 90 -30.41 -18.39 8.71
CA GLY A 90 -29.00 -18.70 8.91
C GLY A 90 -28.18 -18.62 7.63
N ARG A 91 -26.89 -18.30 7.79
CA ARG A 91 -25.85 -18.40 6.77
C ARG A 91 -25.15 -19.75 6.85
N TYR A 92 -24.36 -20.05 5.83
CA TYR A 92 -23.36 -21.11 5.91
C TYR A 92 -22.01 -20.62 5.38
N HIS A 93 -20.93 -21.11 5.97
CA HIS A 93 -19.56 -20.87 5.53
C HIS A 93 -18.99 -22.16 4.95
N ASP A 94 -18.36 -22.08 3.78
CA ASP A 94 -17.75 -23.21 3.07
C ASP A 94 -16.23 -23.11 3.14
N LEU A 95 -15.61 -24.08 3.83
CA LEU A 95 -14.16 -24.14 4.03
C LEU A 95 -13.43 -24.76 2.82
N SER A 96 -14.14 -25.42 1.90
CA SER A 96 -13.55 -26.26 0.85
C SER A 96 -12.92 -25.48 -0.32
N THR A 97 -13.08 -24.16 -0.33
CA THR A 97 -12.51 -23.25 -1.33
C THR A 97 -11.09 -22.76 -1.00
N HIS A 98 -10.57 -23.10 0.20
CA HIS A 98 -9.27 -22.62 0.70
C HIS A 98 -8.30 -23.80 0.87
N ASN A 99 -7.02 -23.63 0.49
CA ASN A 99 -5.97 -24.64 0.65
C ASN A 99 -5.45 -24.69 2.10
N LEU A 100 -6.25 -25.25 3.01
CA LEU A 100 -5.80 -25.55 4.37
C LEU A 100 -4.90 -26.80 4.37
N ASN A 101 -3.79 -26.77 5.13
CA ASN A 101 -2.86 -27.89 5.24
C ASN A 101 -3.18 -28.86 6.39
N SER A 102 -4.12 -28.49 7.28
CA SER A 102 -4.51 -29.22 8.49
C SER A 102 -5.99 -29.00 8.85
N ASP A 103 -6.54 -29.83 9.74
CA ASP A 103 -7.88 -29.63 10.30
C ASP A 103 -7.88 -28.44 11.29
N VAL A 104 -8.91 -27.60 11.24
CA VAL A 104 -9.02 -26.38 12.06
C VAL A 104 -10.05 -26.53 13.18
N GLU A 105 -9.82 -25.90 14.33
CA GLU A 105 -10.78 -25.81 15.44
C GLU A 105 -11.56 -24.50 15.35
N LEU A 106 -12.90 -24.56 15.42
CA LEU A 106 -13.71 -23.36 15.67
C LEU A 106 -13.46 -22.87 17.10
N VAL A 107 -12.93 -21.64 17.22
CA VAL A 107 -12.58 -20.99 18.48
C VAL A 107 -13.79 -20.21 19.01
N CYS A 108 -14.44 -19.40 18.19
CA CYS A 108 -15.71 -18.75 18.52
C CYS A 108 -16.45 -18.17 17.31
N VAL A 109 -17.66 -17.69 17.58
CA VAL A 109 -18.47 -16.89 16.67
C VAL A 109 -18.90 -15.60 17.36
N HIS A 110 -18.70 -14.47 16.69
CA HIS A 110 -19.08 -13.12 17.15
C HIS A 110 -20.22 -12.57 16.28
N TRP A 111 -21.14 -11.85 16.91
CA TRP A 111 -22.39 -11.35 16.30
C TRP A 111 -22.66 -9.92 16.75
N GLY A 112 -23.01 -9.03 15.82
CA GLY A 112 -23.36 -7.63 16.08
C GLY A 112 -24.72 -7.21 15.51
N PHE A 113 -25.41 -6.32 16.22
CA PHE A 113 -26.68 -5.72 15.82
C PHE A 113 -26.68 -4.20 16.06
N GLU A 114 -27.03 -3.45 15.02
CA GLU A 114 -27.23 -2.00 15.06
C GLU A 114 -28.69 -1.68 15.42
N THR A 115 -28.93 -1.20 16.65
CA THR A 115 -30.21 -0.74 17.20
C THR A 115 -31.40 -1.72 17.21
N ASN A 116 -32.27 -1.61 18.22
CA ASN A 116 -33.60 -2.24 18.19
C ASN A 116 -34.59 -1.48 19.09
N ASP A 117 -35.76 -1.13 18.56
CA ASP A 117 -36.80 -0.36 19.28
C ASP A 117 -37.50 -1.14 20.41
N LEU A 118 -37.11 -2.41 20.66
CA LEU A 118 -37.70 -3.29 21.67
C LEU A 118 -36.66 -4.27 22.25
N PRO A 119 -36.72 -4.58 23.56
CA PRO A 119 -35.81 -5.53 24.17
C PRO A 119 -36.25 -6.96 23.82
N LEU A 120 -35.56 -7.57 22.86
CA LEU A 120 -35.84 -8.92 22.39
C LEU A 120 -34.84 -9.89 22.97
N GLY A 121 -35.34 -10.91 23.69
CA GLY A 121 -34.54 -12.11 23.96
C GLY A 121 -34.18 -12.78 22.64
N VAL A 122 -32.96 -13.28 22.50
CA VAL A 122 -32.45 -13.93 21.28
C VAL A 122 -31.61 -15.13 21.64
N VAL A 123 -31.60 -16.14 20.77
CA VAL A 123 -30.73 -17.32 20.87
C VAL A 123 -30.03 -17.51 19.53
N ILE A 124 -28.71 -17.66 19.55
CA ILE A 124 -27.90 -17.98 18.35
C ILE A 124 -27.39 -19.40 18.51
N ASN A 125 -27.58 -20.25 17.50
CA ASN A 125 -27.13 -21.63 17.47
C ASN A 125 -26.11 -21.81 16.35
N VAL A 126 -24.92 -22.33 16.66
CA VAL A 126 -23.86 -22.63 15.69
C VAL A 126 -23.82 -24.15 15.48
N TYR A 127 -23.79 -24.61 14.24
CA TYR A 127 -23.74 -26.01 13.83
C TYR A 127 -22.60 -26.24 12.84
N LYS A 128 -22.18 -27.50 12.66
CA LYS A 128 -21.47 -27.94 11.45
C LYS A 128 -22.24 -29.01 10.69
N ASP A 129 -22.14 -28.97 9.37
CA ASP A 129 -22.39 -30.09 8.46
C ASP A 129 -21.05 -30.75 8.10
N THR A 130 -21.04 -32.06 7.90
CA THR A 130 -19.81 -32.85 7.72
C THR A 130 -19.76 -33.63 6.41
N ASP A 131 -20.73 -33.43 5.50
CA ASP A 131 -20.74 -34.07 4.18
C ASP A 131 -20.48 -33.11 2.99
N GLY A 132 -20.34 -31.81 3.26
CA GLY A 132 -20.07 -30.77 2.26
C GLY A 132 -21.27 -30.41 1.36
N ILE A 133 -22.49 -30.86 1.67
CA ILE A 133 -23.67 -30.62 0.83
C ILE A 133 -24.63 -29.66 1.55
N ALA A 134 -24.69 -28.41 1.07
CA ALA A 134 -25.52 -27.33 1.65
C ALA A 134 -27.06 -27.52 1.49
N VAL A 135 -27.63 -28.67 1.85
CA VAL A 135 -29.05 -29.01 1.70
C VAL A 135 -29.58 -29.87 2.87
N PRO A 136 -30.06 -29.27 3.98
CA PRO A 136 -30.51 -30.00 5.18
C PRO A 136 -31.86 -30.74 5.01
N ALA A 137 -32.38 -30.84 3.78
CA ALA A 137 -33.69 -31.43 3.48
C ALA A 137 -33.69 -32.97 3.43
N SER A 138 -32.52 -33.62 3.36
CA SER A 138 -32.40 -35.08 3.17
C SER A 138 -32.50 -35.86 4.49
N ASN A 139 -31.85 -35.38 5.54
CA ASN A 139 -31.62 -36.14 6.77
C ASN A 139 -31.33 -35.19 7.95
N PRO A 140 -32.23 -35.06 8.95
CA PRO A 140 -32.08 -34.12 10.08
C PRO A 140 -30.96 -34.46 11.09
N GLY A 141 -30.01 -35.33 10.73
CA GLY A 141 -28.90 -35.77 11.58
C GLY A 141 -27.53 -35.33 11.07
N ASP A 142 -27.46 -34.61 9.95
CA ASP A 142 -26.20 -34.24 9.30
C ASP A 142 -25.64 -32.92 9.91
N LEU A 143 -26.51 -32.04 10.44
CA LEU A 143 -26.14 -30.86 11.22
C LEU A 143 -25.89 -31.19 12.71
N ALA A 144 -24.66 -30.96 13.18
CA ALA A 144 -24.24 -31.11 14.56
C ALA A 144 -24.07 -29.75 15.25
N LEU A 145 -24.87 -29.48 16.30
CA LEU A 145 -24.76 -28.23 17.09
C LEU A 145 -23.42 -28.17 17.83
N ILE A 146 -22.65 -27.10 17.58
CA ILE A 146 -21.37 -26.79 18.21
C ILE A 146 -21.57 -25.96 19.49
N THR A 147 -22.27 -24.83 19.41
CA THR A 147 -22.52 -23.94 20.55
C THR A 147 -23.85 -23.21 20.43
N SER A 148 -24.34 -22.65 21.54
CA SER A 148 -25.60 -21.91 21.60
C SER A 148 -25.51 -20.76 22.60
N ILE A 149 -25.72 -19.54 22.10
CA ILE A 149 -25.62 -18.26 22.83
C ILE A 149 -27.03 -17.81 23.16
N ASN A 150 -27.28 -17.37 24.39
CA ASN A 150 -28.57 -16.78 24.77
C ASN A 150 -28.32 -15.34 25.24
N GLY A 151 -29.00 -14.37 24.63
CA GLY A 151 -28.85 -12.95 24.94
C GLY A 151 -30.19 -12.22 25.01
N THR A 152 -30.12 -10.92 25.23
CA THR A 152 -31.27 -10.01 25.15
C THR A 152 -30.74 -8.71 24.57
N LEU A 153 -31.27 -8.31 23.42
CA LEU A 153 -30.95 -7.02 22.82
C LEU A 153 -31.42 -5.92 23.79
N PRO A 154 -30.58 -4.93 24.13
CA PRO A 154 -30.97 -3.80 24.97
C PRO A 154 -31.98 -2.92 24.23
N GLU A 155 -32.86 -2.28 24.98
CA GLU A 155 -33.76 -1.23 24.52
C GLU A 155 -33.05 0.11 24.80
N ASP A 156 -32.25 0.59 23.85
CA ASP A 156 -31.74 1.97 23.68
C ASP A 156 -30.83 1.99 22.42
N SER A 157 -30.56 3.16 21.83
CA SER A 157 -29.96 3.31 20.48
C SER A 157 -28.44 3.13 20.41
N THR A 158 -27.92 2.05 20.98
CA THR A 158 -26.48 1.70 20.99
C THR A 158 -26.25 0.30 20.46
N ASP A 159 -25.17 0.09 19.74
CA ASP A 159 -24.83 -1.21 19.16
C ASP A 159 -24.67 -2.30 20.22
N PHE A 160 -25.08 -3.52 19.87
CA PHE A 160 -25.06 -4.65 20.78
C PHE A 160 -24.46 -5.89 20.13
N PHE A 161 -23.46 -6.46 20.81
CA PHE A 161 -22.72 -7.62 20.35
C PHE A 161 -22.87 -8.80 21.32
N MET A 162 -22.79 -10.01 20.76
CA MET A 162 -22.75 -11.27 21.49
C MET A 162 -21.64 -12.17 20.94
N SER A 163 -21.04 -12.97 21.82
CA SER A 163 -19.97 -13.90 21.46
C SER A 163 -20.31 -15.31 21.95
N GLY A 164 -19.91 -16.32 21.18
CA GLY A 164 -20.13 -17.73 21.49
C GLY A 164 -18.90 -18.59 21.20
N THR A 165 -18.22 -18.99 22.26
CA THR A 165 -17.16 -20.00 22.24
C THR A 165 -17.78 -21.40 22.36
N PRO A 166 -17.31 -22.42 21.61
CA PRO A 166 -17.63 -23.81 21.88
C PRO A 166 -17.13 -24.25 23.26
N GLY A 167 -17.88 -25.11 23.95
CA GLY A 167 -17.49 -25.60 25.29
C GLY A 167 -16.29 -26.56 25.30
N SER A 168 -15.90 -27.02 24.10
CA SER A 168 -14.70 -27.78 23.78
C SER A 168 -14.36 -27.46 22.32
N PRO A 169 -13.09 -27.39 21.91
CA PRO A 169 -12.74 -27.07 20.53
C PRO A 169 -13.42 -28.01 19.55
N ALA A 170 -13.99 -27.44 18.49
CA ALA A 170 -14.74 -28.20 17.49
C ALA A 170 -13.92 -28.28 16.21
N THR A 171 -13.18 -29.39 16.07
CA THR A 171 -12.42 -29.69 14.87
C THR A 171 -13.35 -29.79 13.66
N LEU A 172 -13.00 -29.07 12.59
CA LEU A 172 -13.68 -28.96 11.31
C LEU A 172 -12.76 -29.54 10.24
N GLY A 173 -13.28 -30.50 9.46
CA GLY A 173 -12.56 -30.98 8.29
C GLY A 173 -12.63 -29.98 7.13
N MET A 174 -11.74 -30.10 6.16
CA MET A 174 -11.67 -29.22 4.97
C MET A 174 -12.96 -29.19 4.11
N SER A 175 -13.90 -30.12 4.32
CA SER A 175 -15.21 -30.18 3.66
C SER A 175 -16.39 -29.94 4.60
N ASP A 176 -16.14 -29.56 5.86
CA ASP A 176 -17.21 -29.23 6.80
C ASP A 176 -17.77 -27.83 6.48
N LEU A 177 -19.09 -27.66 6.60
CA LEU A 177 -19.78 -26.38 6.46
C LEU A 177 -20.22 -25.88 7.83
N ILE A 178 -19.92 -24.63 8.19
CA ILE A 178 -20.43 -24.04 9.44
C ILE A 178 -21.77 -23.39 9.15
N PHE A 179 -22.82 -23.68 9.93
CA PHE A 179 -24.15 -23.07 9.81
C PHE A 179 -24.49 -22.33 11.10
N VAL A 180 -25.01 -21.10 11.02
CA VAL A 180 -25.41 -20.35 12.22
C VAL A 180 -26.84 -19.83 12.11
N GLU A 181 -27.64 -20.07 13.15
CA GLU A 181 -29.09 -19.85 13.21
C GLU A 181 -29.44 -18.86 14.32
N LEU A 182 -30.05 -17.73 13.97
CA LEU A 182 -30.66 -16.82 14.95
C LEU A 182 -32.13 -17.22 15.21
N VAL A 183 -32.53 -17.26 16.48
CA VAL A 183 -33.86 -17.70 16.95
C VAL A 183 -34.45 -16.65 17.91
N VAL A 184 -35.66 -16.18 17.65
CA VAL A 184 -36.33 -15.11 18.41
C VAL A 184 -37.65 -15.60 19.04
N PRO A 185 -37.90 -15.41 20.36
CA PRO A 185 -39.11 -15.89 21.03
C PRO A 185 -40.42 -15.24 20.53
N SER A 186 -41.15 -15.98 19.70
CA SER A 186 -42.51 -15.68 19.21
C SER A 186 -43.50 -15.35 20.34
N GLY A 187 -43.64 -14.08 20.67
CA GLY A 187 -44.49 -13.58 21.76
C GLY A 187 -44.02 -12.28 22.41
N GLN A 188 -42.80 -11.82 22.12
CA GLN A 188 -42.32 -10.47 22.47
C GLN A 188 -42.65 -9.42 21.39
N LEU A 189 -42.93 -9.84 20.14
CA LEU A 189 -43.31 -8.93 19.06
C LEU A 189 -44.75 -8.40 19.25
N PRO A 190 -44.97 -7.07 19.33
CA PRO A 190 -46.29 -6.50 19.57
C PRO A 190 -47.16 -6.54 18.31
N ASN A 191 -47.98 -7.58 18.23
CA ASN A 191 -49.08 -7.83 17.29
C ASN A 191 -48.66 -8.41 15.92
N GLU A 192 -49.05 -9.66 15.71
CA GLU A 192 -49.09 -10.29 14.39
C GLU A 192 -50.07 -9.53 13.45
N TRP A 193 -49.70 -9.36 12.17
CA TRP A 193 -50.52 -8.89 11.03
C TRP A 193 -50.86 -7.38 10.93
N ASP A 194 -49.93 -6.56 10.43
CA ASP A 194 -50.04 -5.89 9.10
C ASP A 194 -48.87 -4.89 8.87
N LEU A 195 -48.02 -5.17 7.87
CA LEU A 195 -46.94 -4.30 7.36
C LEU A 195 -47.49 -3.34 6.27
N PRO A 196 -46.86 -2.18 6.00
CA PRO A 196 -45.70 -2.13 5.09
C PRO A 196 -44.58 -1.17 5.54
N GLY A 197 -43.32 -1.63 5.51
CA GLY A 197 -42.16 -0.92 6.08
C GLY A 197 -41.58 -1.65 7.30
N LEU A 198 -41.46 -2.98 7.26
CA LEU A 198 -40.21 -3.66 6.89
C LEU A 198 -39.05 -3.33 7.85
N HIS A 199 -39.13 -3.86 9.08
CA HIS A 199 -37.92 -4.19 9.82
C HIS A 199 -37.35 -5.47 9.20
N TRP A 200 -36.45 -5.30 8.24
CA TRP A 200 -35.60 -6.39 7.75
C TRP A 200 -34.62 -6.74 8.89
N ILE A 201 -34.38 -8.02 9.16
CA ILE A 201 -33.02 -8.40 9.55
C ILE A 201 -32.25 -8.34 8.23
N GLY A 202 -31.44 -7.30 8.07
CA GLY A 202 -30.98 -6.80 6.78
C GLY A 202 -29.95 -7.67 6.07
N ALA A 203 -30.35 -8.85 5.57
CA ALA A 203 -29.79 -9.28 4.29
C ALA A 203 -30.21 -8.21 3.27
N ASN A 204 -29.25 -7.51 2.66
CA ASN A 204 -29.55 -6.47 1.70
C ASN A 204 -30.36 -7.03 0.51
N ASP A 205 -31.12 -6.18 -0.18
CA ASP A 205 -32.05 -6.58 -1.25
C ASP A 205 -31.31 -6.99 -2.56
N ALA A 206 -30.03 -7.36 -2.45
CA ALA A 206 -29.14 -7.85 -3.50
C ALA A 206 -28.51 -9.23 -3.16
N GLY A 207 -28.39 -9.59 -1.88
CA GLY A 207 -27.91 -10.91 -1.44
C GLY A 207 -26.39 -11.11 -1.50
N GLU A 208 -25.60 -10.04 -1.54
CA GLU A 208 -24.14 -10.09 -1.59
C GLU A 208 -23.51 -9.07 -0.62
N SER A 209 -22.30 -9.38 -0.16
CA SER A 209 -21.41 -8.56 0.70
C SER A 209 -21.86 -8.33 2.15
N SER A 210 -21.40 -9.21 3.04
CA SER A 210 -21.09 -8.85 4.43
C SER A 210 -19.65 -9.31 4.71
N PRO A 211 -18.75 -8.47 5.24
CA PRO A 211 -17.36 -8.85 5.42
C PRO A 211 -17.23 -9.90 6.52
N SER A 212 -16.92 -11.15 6.16
CA SER A 212 -16.61 -12.24 7.08
C SER A 212 -15.14 -12.20 7.54
N TRP A 213 -14.64 -11.02 7.94
CA TRP A 213 -13.32 -10.87 8.54
C TRP A 213 -13.16 -9.58 9.36
N ILE A 214 -12.80 -9.75 10.63
CA ILE A 214 -12.14 -8.77 11.50
C ILE A 214 -11.04 -9.57 12.21
N ARG A 215 -9.77 -9.18 12.08
CA ARG A 215 -8.65 -9.81 12.80
C ARG A 215 -8.37 -9.02 14.08
N THR A 216 -8.19 -9.70 15.20
CA THR A 216 -7.67 -9.12 16.45
C THR A 216 -6.32 -9.72 16.78
N GLU A 217 -5.44 -8.95 17.43
CA GLU A 217 -4.18 -9.49 17.95
C GLU A 217 -4.43 -10.57 19.01
N ASN A 218 -3.60 -11.62 19.00
CA ASN A 218 -3.42 -12.65 20.04
C ASN A 218 -4.39 -13.86 20.10
N GLY A 219 -5.30 -14.07 19.15
CA GLY A 219 -5.95 -15.39 18.93
C GLY A 219 -6.73 -16.00 20.11
N GLU A 220 -7.22 -15.16 21.03
CA GLU A 220 -8.22 -15.53 22.03
C GLU A 220 -9.50 -14.75 21.76
N CYS A 221 -10.66 -15.38 21.96
CA CYS A 221 -11.98 -14.77 21.84
C CYS A 221 -12.27 -13.72 22.93
N GLY A 222 -11.57 -12.59 22.85
CA GLY A 222 -11.61 -11.46 23.77
C GLY A 222 -11.23 -10.19 23.02
N LEU A 223 -12.21 -9.29 22.84
CA LEU A 223 -12.10 -8.11 21.98
C LEU A 223 -10.98 -7.16 22.44
N GLY A 224 -9.97 -6.98 21.59
CA GLY A 224 -9.12 -5.79 21.57
C GLY A 224 -9.75 -4.76 20.63
N THR A 225 -10.29 -3.68 21.22
CA THR A 225 -10.98 -2.55 20.56
C THR A 225 -12.16 -2.88 19.63
N TRP A 226 -13.08 -1.91 19.46
CA TRP A 226 -14.36 -2.08 18.75
C TRP A 226 -14.32 -1.28 17.44
N PHE A 227 -14.83 -1.86 16.35
CA PHE A 227 -14.94 -1.21 15.05
C PHE A 227 -16.40 -0.97 14.67
N ASN A 228 -16.71 0.20 14.12
CA ASN A 228 -18.02 0.49 13.54
C ASN A 228 -18.08 -0.14 12.13
N THR A 229 -19.21 -0.75 11.77
CA THR A 229 -19.41 -1.37 10.45
C THR A 229 -19.37 -0.35 9.30
N SER A 230 -19.59 0.94 9.60
CA SER A 230 -19.33 2.05 8.67
C SER A 230 -17.86 2.19 8.27
N GLN A 231 -16.92 1.94 9.20
CA GLN A 231 -15.47 2.05 8.96
C GLN A 231 -14.94 0.92 8.05
N LEU A 232 -15.68 -0.18 7.93
CA LEU A 232 -15.42 -1.25 6.96
C LEU A 232 -16.07 -0.99 5.59
N GLY A 233 -16.71 0.17 5.39
CA GLY A 233 -17.42 0.53 4.15
C GLY A 233 -18.86 0.03 4.07
N TYR A 234 -19.44 -0.49 5.17
CA TYR A 234 -20.78 -1.11 5.18
C TYR A 234 -21.77 -0.44 6.16
N PRO A 235 -22.00 0.90 6.08
CA PRO A 235 -22.77 1.69 7.05
C PRO A 235 -24.29 1.41 7.10
N ASN A 236 -24.78 0.37 6.42
CA ASN A 236 -26.21 -0.01 6.40
C ASN A 236 -26.40 -1.53 6.65
N VAL A 237 -25.39 -2.22 7.20
CA VAL A 237 -25.44 -3.66 7.45
C VAL A 237 -25.84 -3.93 8.90
N HIS A 238 -27.13 -4.18 9.11
CA HIS A 238 -27.72 -4.38 10.44
C HIS A 238 -27.41 -5.74 11.11
N TRP A 239 -26.54 -6.57 10.51
CA TRP A 239 -26.06 -7.83 11.08
C TRP A 239 -24.66 -8.16 10.56
N VAL A 240 -23.70 -8.29 11.47
CA VAL A 240 -22.35 -8.77 11.16
C VAL A 240 -22.07 -10.02 11.97
N GLU A 241 -21.54 -11.04 11.30
CA GLU A 241 -21.14 -12.33 11.84
C GLU A 241 -19.67 -12.57 11.47
N ALA A 242 -18.86 -12.91 12.47
CA ALA A 242 -17.47 -13.31 12.29
C ALA A 242 -17.24 -14.68 12.96
N THR A 243 -16.51 -15.57 12.29
CA THR A 243 -16.11 -16.88 12.81
C THR A 243 -14.59 -16.92 12.92
N GLU A 244 -14.06 -17.38 14.05
CA GLU A 244 -12.62 -17.51 14.28
C GLU A 244 -12.24 -19.00 14.32
N VAL A 245 -11.30 -19.39 13.47
CA VAL A 245 -10.74 -20.75 13.40
C VAL A 245 -9.21 -20.72 13.53
N ARG A 246 -8.64 -21.73 14.18
CA ARG A 246 -7.20 -21.93 14.36
C ARG A 246 -6.79 -23.37 14.06
N GLU A 247 -5.50 -23.69 14.04
CA GLU A 247 -5.04 -25.08 13.90
C GLU A 247 -5.39 -25.95 15.14
N ALA A 248 -5.81 -27.21 14.91
CA ALA A 248 -6.25 -28.10 15.98
C ALA A 248 -5.11 -28.65 16.85
N GLN A 249 -5.20 -28.55 18.19
CA GLN A 249 -4.17 -29.09 19.09
C GLN A 249 -4.34 -30.58 19.42
N ALA A 250 -3.21 -31.29 19.56
CA ALA A 250 -3.19 -32.75 19.66
C ALA A 250 -3.75 -33.33 20.99
N PRO A 251 -4.24 -34.60 21.00
CA PRO A 251 -5.10 -35.13 22.08
C PRO A 251 -4.39 -35.65 23.35
N ASP A 252 -5.19 -36.07 24.34
CA ASP A 252 -4.74 -36.67 25.61
C ASP A 252 -4.08 -38.06 25.40
N PRO A 253 -2.83 -38.30 25.88
CA PRO A 253 -2.09 -39.56 25.69
C PRO A 253 -2.67 -40.79 26.42
N CYS A 254 -3.60 -40.61 27.37
CA CYS A 254 -4.42 -41.69 27.90
C CYS A 254 -5.52 -42.13 26.92
N THR A 255 -5.88 -41.29 25.94
CA THR A 255 -6.88 -41.58 24.89
C THR A 255 -6.29 -41.97 23.53
N ASP A 256 -5.01 -41.67 23.30
CA ASP A 256 -4.28 -42.06 22.09
C ASP A 256 -4.24 -43.57 21.84
N PRO A 257 -4.18 -44.02 20.56
CA PRO A 257 -3.97 -45.41 20.22
C PRO A 257 -2.60 -45.90 20.74
N LEU A 258 -2.61 -47.01 21.49
CA LEU A 258 -1.40 -47.61 22.06
C LEU A 258 -0.32 -47.85 20.98
N PRO A 259 0.97 -47.51 21.24
CA PRO A 259 2.06 -47.70 20.29
C PRO A 259 2.11 -49.11 19.73
N GLU A 260 2.41 -49.25 18.42
CA GLU A 260 2.34 -50.54 17.72
C GLU A 260 3.24 -51.62 18.35
N THR A 261 4.32 -51.21 19.02
CA THR A 261 5.22 -52.03 19.82
C THR A 261 5.03 -51.76 21.31
N CYS A 262 4.62 -52.78 22.08
CA CYS A 262 4.82 -52.84 23.53
C CYS A 262 6.00 -53.79 23.76
N PRO A 263 7.24 -53.28 23.92
CA PRO A 263 8.33 -54.14 24.32
C PRO A 263 8.01 -54.65 25.72
N ALA A 264 7.95 -55.97 25.90
CA ALA A 264 7.66 -56.61 27.19
C ALA A 264 8.79 -56.46 28.25
N ASP A 265 9.69 -55.51 28.01
CA ASP A 265 10.89 -55.14 28.75
C ASP A 265 10.69 -53.72 29.26
N VAL A 266 10.71 -53.60 30.58
CA VAL A 266 10.31 -52.41 31.36
C VAL A 266 11.18 -52.27 32.62
N SER A 267 12.39 -52.86 32.66
CA SER A 267 13.18 -52.96 33.90
C SER A 267 14.70 -52.79 33.78
N GLY A 268 15.14 -51.81 33.00
CA GLY A 268 16.51 -51.30 33.07
C GLY A 268 16.82 -50.47 34.32
N ALA A 269 18.07 -50.00 34.41
CA ALA A 269 18.68 -49.51 35.66
C ALA A 269 18.14 -48.19 36.22
N ASP A 270 17.32 -47.48 35.45
CA ASP A 270 16.67 -46.20 35.75
C ASP A 270 15.18 -46.14 35.34
N GLY A 271 14.65 -47.24 34.80
CA GLY A 271 13.31 -47.29 34.21
C GLY A 271 13.29 -47.31 32.68
N THR A 272 14.42 -47.18 31.98
CA THR A 272 14.47 -47.47 30.53
C THR A 272 14.39 -48.98 30.24
N PRO A 273 13.84 -49.44 29.10
CA PRO A 273 13.95 -50.83 28.64
C PRO A 273 15.43 -51.25 28.43
N ASP A 274 15.83 -52.45 28.86
CA ASP A 274 17.24 -52.93 28.81
C ASP A 274 17.58 -53.81 27.59
N GLY A 275 16.61 -54.02 26.70
CA GLY A 275 16.66 -54.87 25.52
C GLY A 275 16.33 -56.34 25.77
N ALA A 276 16.07 -56.78 27.02
CA ALA A 276 16.00 -58.19 27.38
C ALA A 276 14.84 -58.56 28.31
N VAL A 277 13.69 -58.85 27.71
CA VAL A 277 12.47 -59.36 28.37
C VAL A 277 12.74 -60.55 29.32
N ASN A 278 12.70 -60.30 30.64
CA ASN A 278 13.10 -61.24 31.68
C ASN A 278 12.25 -61.16 32.97
N VAL A 279 12.63 -61.92 34.01
CA VAL A 279 11.86 -62.01 35.28
C VAL A 279 11.76 -60.66 36.00
N SER A 280 12.71 -59.74 35.75
CA SER A 280 12.73 -58.39 36.33
C SER A 280 11.58 -57.54 35.80
N ASP A 281 11.24 -57.66 34.52
CA ASP A 281 10.17 -56.92 33.84
C ASP A 281 8.81 -57.34 34.39
N LEU A 282 8.63 -58.64 34.57
CA LEU A 282 7.45 -59.20 35.21
C LEU A 282 7.28 -58.68 36.65
N LEU A 283 8.38 -58.39 37.35
CA LEU A 283 8.35 -57.80 38.69
C LEU A 283 8.12 -56.28 38.66
N ALA A 284 8.53 -55.57 37.61
CA ALA A 284 8.27 -54.15 37.41
C ALA A 284 6.79 -53.88 37.06
N VAL A 285 6.18 -54.68 36.17
CA VAL A 285 4.72 -54.65 35.94
C VAL A 285 3.95 -54.93 37.24
N ILE A 286 4.40 -55.91 38.04
CA ILE A 286 3.80 -56.19 39.36
C ILE A 286 4.01 -55.03 40.37
N ALA A 287 5.10 -54.26 40.26
CA ALA A 287 5.35 -53.12 41.14
C ALA A 287 4.35 -51.98 40.91
N ASN A 288 3.87 -51.81 39.67
CA ASN A 288 2.88 -50.81 39.27
C ASN A 288 1.42 -51.28 39.41
N TRP A 289 1.16 -52.44 40.03
CA TRP A 289 -0.18 -53.03 40.08
C TRP A 289 -1.20 -52.17 40.88
N ASN A 290 -2.31 -51.82 40.23
CA ASN A 290 -3.29 -50.79 40.60
C ASN A 290 -2.77 -49.34 40.58
N ALA A 291 -1.68 -49.03 39.88
CA ALA A 291 -1.34 -47.65 39.54
C ALA A 291 -2.21 -47.20 38.35
N THR A 292 -2.68 -45.94 38.41
CA THR A 292 -3.53 -45.33 37.38
C THR A 292 -2.95 -43.97 36.97
N GLY A 293 -2.89 -43.70 35.66
CA GLY A 293 -2.53 -42.39 35.10
C GLY A 293 -3.63 -41.33 35.31
N ASP A 294 -3.30 -40.05 35.21
CA ASP A 294 -4.22 -38.94 35.51
C ASP A 294 -4.74 -38.17 34.30
N GLY A 295 -4.40 -38.61 33.07
CA GLY A 295 -4.71 -37.89 31.82
C GLY A 295 -3.60 -36.95 31.34
N THR A 296 -2.48 -36.85 32.07
CA THR A 296 -1.27 -36.15 31.58
C THR A 296 -0.12 -37.10 31.23
N PHE A 297 -0.19 -38.36 31.69
CA PHE A 297 0.76 -39.42 31.35
C PHE A 297 0.13 -40.82 31.51
N ARG A 298 0.66 -41.81 30.78
CA ARG A 298 0.30 -43.22 30.90
C ARG A 298 1.32 -43.98 31.77
N PRO A 299 0.92 -44.83 32.74
CA PRO A 299 1.86 -45.63 33.51
C PRO A 299 2.62 -46.64 32.64
N GLN A 300 3.93 -46.76 32.81
CA GLN A 300 4.83 -47.56 31.95
C GLN A 300 4.51 -49.06 31.84
N GLY A 301 3.64 -49.61 32.70
CA GLY A 301 3.19 -51.00 32.64
C GLY A 301 1.90 -51.25 31.84
N ASP A 302 1.33 -50.23 31.20
CA ASP A 302 0.09 -50.28 30.42
C ASP A 302 0.37 -50.07 28.92
N CYS A 303 0.60 -51.16 28.16
CA CYS A 303 0.79 -51.08 26.70
C CYS A 303 0.19 -52.29 25.91
N ARG A 304 0.28 -52.21 24.57
CA ARG A 304 -0.33 -53.09 23.53
C ARG A 304 0.02 -54.60 23.71
N PRO A 305 -0.70 -55.61 23.15
CA PRO A 305 -1.89 -55.58 22.30
C PRO A 305 -3.18 -56.13 22.93
N LEU A 306 -4.19 -55.23 23.02
CA LEU A 306 -5.63 -55.49 23.25
C LEU A 306 -6.01 -56.09 24.63
N PRO A 307 -7.10 -55.63 25.29
CA PRO A 307 -7.82 -54.35 25.17
C PRO A 307 -7.93 -53.67 26.54
N ASN A 308 -6.80 -53.26 27.13
CA ASN A 308 -6.73 -52.78 28.51
C ASN A 308 -5.94 -51.47 28.69
N GLY A 309 -5.77 -50.67 27.62
CA GLY A 309 -5.20 -49.31 27.64
C GLY A 309 -6.02 -48.27 28.42
N ASP A 310 -6.56 -48.64 29.57
CA ASP A 310 -7.45 -47.90 30.46
C ASP A 310 -6.67 -47.04 31.48
N CYS A 311 -5.39 -46.80 31.19
CA CYS A 311 -4.42 -46.14 32.04
C CYS A 311 -4.24 -46.79 33.43
N THR A 312 -4.61 -48.07 33.63
CA THR A 312 -4.48 -48.80 34.91
C THR A 312 -3.86 -50.21 34.80
N VAL A 313 -2.65 -50.37 35.35
CA VAL A 313 -1.94 -51.67 35.35
C VAL A 313 -2.60 -52.67 36.29
N ASN A 314 -3.06 -53.81 35.76
CA ASN A 314 -3.88 -54.80 36.45
C ASN A 314 -3.54 -56.27 36.08
N VAL A 315 -4.48 -57.20 36.30
CA VAL A 315 -4.28 -58.66 36.06
C VAL A 315 -4.19 -58.98 34.57
N SER A 316 -4.93 -58.26 33.71
CA SER A 316 -4.93 -58.50 32.26
C SER A 316 -3.53 -58.33 31.68
N ASP A 317 -2.83 -57.29 32.10
CA ASP A 317 -1.59 -56.81 31.47
C ASP A 317 -0.44 -57.77 31.78
N LEU A 318 -0.39 -58.28 33.02
CA LEU A 318 0.51 -59.37 33.39
C LEU A 318 0.27 -60.65 32.54
N LEU A 319 -0.99 -60.96 32.22
CA LEU A 319 -1.32 -62.14 31.43
C LEU A 319 -1.01 -61.95 29.93
N GLY A 320 -1.04 -60.71 29.43
CA GLY A 320 -0.56 -60.33 28.10
C GLY A 320 0.95 -60.59 27.96
N VAL A 321 1.75 -59.97 28.83
CA VAL A 321 3.21 -60.14 28.87
C VAL A 321 3.62 -61.62 28.93
N ILE A 322 2.98 -62.43 29.79
CA ILE A 322 3.25 -63.87 29.90
C ILE A 322 2.89 -64.65 28.63
N ALA A 323 1.90 -64.22 27.85
CA ALA A 323 1.51 -64.89 26.61
C ALA A 323 2.52 -64.67 25.48
N GLU A 324 3.11 -63.47 25.41
CA GLU A 324 4.10 -63.07 24.40
C GLU A 324 5.45 -63.78 24.61
N TRP A 325 5.84 -64.06 25.85
CA TRP A 325 7.01 -64.90 26.18
C TRP A 325 6.92 -66.34 25.63
N GLY A 326 5.75 -66.76 25.13
CA GLY A 326 5.49 -68.11 24.65
C GLY A 326 5.80 -68.37 23.18
N VAL A 327 6.16 -67.37 22.37
CA VAL A 327 6.12 -67.49 20.89
C VAL A 327 7.46 -67.46 20.14
N THR A 328 8.58 -67.07 20.74
CA THR A 328 9.89 -67.00 20.06
C THR A 328 11.05 -67.59 20.88
N ASP A 329 11.98 -68.27 20.20
CA ASP A 329 13.15 -68.99 20.76
C ASP A 329 14.43 -68.20 20.45
N CYS A 330 15.10 -67.68 21.48
CA CYS A 330 16.09 -66.60 21.32
C CYS A 330 17.53 -67.07 21.00
N VAL A 331 17.82 -67.42 19.73
CA VAL A 331 19.07 -67.23 18.92
C VAL A 331 19.04 -68.15 17.67
N PRO A 332 19.83 -67.96 16.58
CA PRO A 332 20.50 -66.76 16.00
C PRO A 332 20.42 -66.65 14.45
N SER A 333 20.79 -65.50 13.84
CA SER A 333 21.58 -65.40 12.57
C SER A 333 21.68 -63.95 12.05
N GLU A 334 22.91 -63.44 11.85
CA GLU A 334 23.37 -62.17 11.23
C GLU A 334 22.51 -60.88 11.41
N PRO A 335 23.11 -59.74 11.81
CA PRO A 335 22.36 -58.49 11.94
C PRO A 335 21.96 -57.95 10.57
N SER A 336 20.68 -57.58 10.43
CA SER A 336 20.20 -56.73 9.35
C SER A 336 20.35 -55.27 9.78
N GLY A 337 21.01 -54.45 8.96
CA GLY A 337 21.29 -53.02 9.21
C GLY A 337 20.76 -52.13 8.08
N ALA A 338 21.12 -50.85 8.10
CA ALA A 338 20.82 -49.93 7.02
C ALA A 338 21.61 -50.27 5.74
N CYS A 339 20.98 -50.09 4.58
CA CYS A 339 21.66 -50.07 3.28
C CYS A 339 21.43 -48.71 2.61
N CYS A 340 22.50 -47.96 2.42
CA CYS A 340 22.54 -46.66 1.76
C CYS A 340 22.83 -46.88 0.28
N ALA A 341 21.83 -46.76 -0.60
CA ALA A 341 22.04 -46.88 -2.03
C ALA A 341 22.73 -45.64 -2.63
N SER A 342 23.30 -45.78 -3.84
CA SER A 342 24.03 -44.70 -4.53
C SER A 342 23.16 -43.50 -4.96
N ASP A 343 21.87 -43.52 -4.63
CA ASP A 343 20.89 -42.44 -4.84
C ASP A 343 20.56 -41.69 -3.54
N GLY A 344 21.30 -41.95 -2.45
CA GLY A 344 21.08 -41.34 -1.13
C GLY A 344 19.92 -41.95 -0.34
N SER A 345 19.19 -42.92 -0.91
CA SER A 345 18.12 -43.60 -0.17
C SER A 345 18.70 -44.58 0.86
N CYS A 346 18.15 -44.54 2.08
CA CYS A 346 18.54 -45.41 3.18
C CYS A 346 17.44 -46.42 3.48
N THR A 347 17.75 -47.71 3.38
CA THR A 347 16.79 -48.80 3.61
C THR A 347 17.21 -49.65 4.80
N ASP A 348 16.50 -49.53 5.92
CA ASP A 348 16.75 -50.33 7.13
C ASP A 348 16.36 -51.81 6.96
N ASN A 349 17.04 -52.67 7.71
CA ASN A 349 16.84 -54.13 7.78
C ASN A 349 17.22 -54.92 6.51
N VAL A 350 18.20 -54.44 5.74
CA VAL A 350 18.79 -55.16 4.60
C VAL A 350 19.97 -56.02 5.09
N LEU A 351 20.22 -57.15 4.41
CA LEU A 351 21.41 -57.98 4.64
C LEU A 351 22.63 -57.37 3.91
N GLU A 352 23.80 -57.36 4.56
CA GLU A 352 25.08 -56.91 3.98
C GLU A 352 25.30 -57.46 2.54
N SER A 353 25.07 -58.77 2.35
CA SER A 353 25.26 -59.43 1.06
C SER A 353 24.26 -59.07 -0.04
N ASP A 354 23.11 -58.49 0.33
CA ASP A 354 22.09 -58.03 -0.61
C ASP A 354 22.30 -56.53 -0.93
N CYS A 355 22.82 -55.74 0.03
CA CYS A 355 23.26 -54.36 -0.18
C CYS A 355 24.42 -54.26 -1.20
N ASP A 356 25.42 -55.13 -1.04
CA ASP A 356 26.55 -55.31 -1.98
C ASP A 356 26.11 -55.64 -3.43
N LEU A 357 24.93 -56.23 -3.61
CA LEU A 357 24.41 -56.64 -4.92
C LEU A 357 23.65 -55.53 -5.66
N GLU A 358 23.13 -54.54 -4.94
CA GLU A 358 22.44 -53.37 -5.50
C GLU A 358 23.36 -52.13 -5.57
N GLY A 359 24.57 -52.22 -5.02
CA GLY A 359 25.60 -51.17 -5.11
C GLY A 359 25.53 -50.14 -3.97
N GLY A 360 24.90 -50.50 -2.85
CA GLY A 360 24.82 -49.66 -1.66
C GLY A 360 25.94 -49.93 -0.64
N PHE A 361 26.04 -49.03 0.34
CA PHE A 361 26.93 -49.11 1.50
C PHE A 361 26.14 -49.51 2.76
N HIS A 362 26.70 -50.37 3.61
CA HIS A 362 26.00 -50.97 4.76
C HIS A 362 26.65 -50.56 6.10
N PRO A 363 26.16 -49.50 6.77
CA PRO A 363 26.65 -49.15 8.11
C PRO A 363 26.00 -50.02 9.21
N ASP A 364 26.77 -50.32 10.27
CA ASP A 364 26.36 -51.06 11.48
C ASP A 364 25.35 -50.28 12.38
N GLN A 365 24.57 -49.35 11.83
CA GLN A 365 23.60 -48.48 12.51
C GLN A 365 22.30 -48.35 11.69
N ALA A 366 21.24 -47.79 12.29
CA ALA A 366 19.96 -47.55 11.62
C ALA A 366 19.92 -46.15 10.97
N CYS A 367 19.08 -45.99 9.93
CA CYS A 367 18.98 -44.78 9.10
C CYS A 367 18.61 -43.46 9.83
N ILE A 368 18.29 -43.52 11.12
CA ILE A 368 17.95 -42.36 11.97
C ILE A 368 19.08 -41.93 12.91
N ASP A 369 19.99 -42.84 13.28
CA ASP A 369 21.16 -42.56 14.14
C ASP A 369 22.42 -42.30 13.31
N ALA A 370 22.47 -42.89 12.11
CA ALA A 370 23.20 -42.35 10.99
C ALA A 370 22.14 -41.89 9.98
N PRO A 371 21.81 -40.58 9.87
CA PRO A 371 21.35 -40.08 8.58
C PRO A 371 22.39 -40.52 7.53
N CYS A 372 22.01 -40.50 6.25
CA CYS A 372 23.03 -40.49 5.20
C CYS A 372 23.75 -39.13 5.27
N SER A 373 24.63 -38.98 6.26
CA SER A 373 25.64 -37.94 6.27
C SER A 373 26.43 -38.17 5.00
N VAL A 374 26.18 -37.29 4.04
CA VAL A 374 27.20 -36.84 3.11
C VAL A 374 28.40 -36.39 3.95
N GLU A 375 29.25 -37.36 4.30
CA GLU A 375 30.65 -37.20 3.99
C GLU A 375 30.62 -36.98 2.47
N VAL A 376 30.80 -35.71 2.08
CA VAL A 376 30.44 -35.24 0.75
C VAL A 376 31.37 -35.93 -0.23
N ASP A 377 30.85 -36.91 -0.97
CA ASP A 377 31.67 -37.73 -1.88
C ASP A 377 32.51 -36.80 -2.79
N PHE A 378 31.85 -35.74 -3.29
CA PHE A 378 32.42 -34.46 -3.73
C PHE A 378 31.31 -33.40 -3.96
N GLY A 379 31.67 -32.11 -3.99
CA GLY A 379 30.79 -30.96 -4.28
C GLY A 379 31.59 -29.71 -4.69
N LEU A 380 30.92 -28.64 -5.10
CA LEU A 380 31.55 -27.35 -5.46
C LEU A 380 32.14 -26.69 -4.21
N ASN A 381 33.33 -26.09 -4.29
CA ASN A 381 34.03 -25.52 -3.11
C ASN A 381 34.49 -24.07 -3.26
N GLU A 382 35.04 -23.70 -4.41
CA GLU A 382 35.59 -22.35 -4.69
C GLU A 382 35.47 -22.08 -6.20
N LEU A 383 35.03 -20.88 -6.59
CA LEU A 383 34.89 -20.46 -8.00
C LEU A 383 35.41 -19.04 -8.18
N ARG A 384 36.14 -18.78 -9.27
CA ARG A 384 36.57 -17.45 -9.73
C ARG A 384 36.14 -17.26 -11.18
N THR A 385 35.32 -16.24 -11.43
CA THR A 385 34.64 -15.97 -12.72
C THR A 385 35.09 -14.68 -13.41
N ASN A 386 35.70 -13.77 -12.66
CA ASN A 386 36.23 -12.48 -13.14
C ASN A 386 37.39 -12.05 -12.22
N GLN A 387 38.38 -11.31 -12.72
CA GLN A 387 39.55 -10.82 -11.96
C GLN A 387 40.01 -9.40 -12.34
N PRO A 388 40.86 -8.75 -11.52
CA PRO A 388 41.49 -7.49 -11.86
C PRO A 388 42.41 -7.56 -13.10
N GLY A 389 41.90 -7.08 -14.23
CA GLY A 389 42.69 -6.56 -15.34
C GLY A 389 42.67 -7.39 -16.63
N SER A 390 43.00 -8.67 -16.60
CA SER A 390 42.87 -9.55 -17.77
C SER A 390 42.56 -10.95 -17.29
N ASP A 391 41.43 -11.50 -17.72
CA ASP A 391 41.09 -12.90 -17.42
C ASP A 391 42.11 -13.86 -17.99
N VAL A 392 42.76 -14.54 -17.07
CA VAL A 392 43.72 -15.61 -17.28
C VAL A 392 43.72 -16.63 -16.14
N ASP A 393 43.02 -16.37 -15.03
CA ASP A 393 43.02 -17.13 -13.79
C ASP A 393 41.60 -17.60 -13.37
N GLU A 394 40.65 -17.75 -14.31
CA GLU A 394 39.36 -18.42 -14.05
C GLU A 394 39.57 -19.87 -13.56
N TYR A 395 38.82 -20.28 -12.53
CA TYR A 395 38.85 -21.66 -12.02
C TYR A 395 37.57 -22.08 -11.29
N LEU A 396 37.43 -23.40 -11.17
CA LEU A 396 36.50 -24.10 -10.29
C LEU A 396 37.28 -25.11 -9.45
N GLU A 397 37.05 -25.13 -8.15
CA GLU A 397 37.45 -26.20 -7.25
C GLU A 397 36.26 -27.07 -6.82
N ILE A 398 36.48 -28.38 -6.85
CA ILE A 398 35.59 -29.40 -6.29
C ILE A 398 36.26 -30.01 -5.06
N TYR A 399 35.61 -29.98 -3.89
CA TYR A 399 36.10 -30.62 -2.67
C TYR A 399 35.38 -31.94 -2.41
N GLY A 400 36.09 -32.98 -1.97
CA GLY A 400 35.50 -34.29 -1.71
C GLY A 400 36.42 -35.28 -1.00
N ILE A 401 35.99 -36.54 -0.95
CA ILE A 401 36.73 -37.61 -0.28
C ILE A 401 37.88 -38.10 -1.20
N PRO A 402 39.14 -38.11 -0.75
CA PRO A 402 40.28 -38.58 -1.54
C PRO A 402 40.10 -39.98 -2.16
N GLY A 403 40.12 -40.04 -3.48
CA GLY A 403 39.95 -41.25 -4.28
C GLY A 403 38.51 -41.57 -4.71
N THR A 404 37.52 -40.73 -4.38
CA THR A 404 36.17 -40.82 -4.94
C THR A 404 36.18 -40.59 -6.45
N SER A 405 35.43 -41.40 -7.20
CA SER A 405 35.30 -41.29 -8.66
C SER A 405 34.20 -40.30 -9.05
N MET A 406 34.48 -39.49 -10.06
CA MET A 406 33.49 -38.57 -10.67
C MET A 406 32.89 -39.13 -11.97
N ASP A 407 33.06 -40.43 -12.24
CA ASP A 407 32.43 -41.13 -13.37
C ASP A 407 30.92 -40.83 -13.49
N ASP A 408 30.43 -40.71 -14.73
CA ASP A 408 29.06 -40.31 -15.09
C ASP A 408 28.65 -38.87 -14.66
N HIS A 409 29.56 -38.00 -14.23
CA HIS A 409 29.25 -36.59 -13.90
C HIS A 409 29.84 -35.60 -14.92
N ALA A 410 29.21 -34.43 -15.02
CA ALA A 410 29.72 -33.27 -15.73
C ALA A 410 29.51 -32.01 -14.90
N PHE A 411 30.42 -31.04 -15.03
CA PHE A 411 30.18 -29.67 -14.62
C PHE A 411 29.59 -28.89 -15.80
N ILE A 412 28.59 -28.05 -15.56
CA ILE A 412 27.93 -27.20 -16.56
C ILE A 412 27.71 -25.78 -16.02
N VAL A 413 27.62 -24.83 -16.95
CA VAL A 413 27.24 -23.43 -16.70
C VAL A 413 25.99 -23.13 -17.51
N ILE A 414 25.03 -22.44 -16.92
CA ILE A 414 23.77 -21.99 -17.55
C ILE A 414 23.66 -20.46 -17.37
N GLY A 415 23.52 -19.72 -18.46
CA GLY A 415 23.40 -18.25 -18.51
C GLY A 415 22.55 -17.79 -19.71
N ASP A 416 22.87 -16.64 -20.33
CA ASP A 416 22.13 -16.05 -21.47
C ASP A 416 22.74 -16.30 -22.86
N GLY A 417 23.99 -16.79 -22.89
CA GLY A 417 24.75 -17.09 -24.10
C GLY A 417 24.91 -15.95 -25.13
N ASP A 418 25.54 -16.30 -26.26
CA ASP A 418 25.88 -15.39 -27.38
C ASP A 418 24.72 -14.52 -27.95
N THR A 419 23.46 -14.83 -27.61
CA THR A 419 22.25 -14.18 -28.17
C THR A 419 21.36 -13.47 -27.15
N GLY A 420 21.58 -13.63 -25.83
CA GLY A 420 20.71 -13.09 -24.79
C GLY A 420 19.36 -13.81 -24.71
N ASP A 421 19.37 -15.14 -24.91
CA ASP A 421 18.21 -16.04 -24.72
C ASP A 421 18.48 -16.81 -23.40
N PHE A 422 17.52 -16.94 -22.48
CA PHE A 422 17.85 -17.47 -21.15
C PHE A 422 17.98 -19.00 -21.11
N GLY A 423 18.67 -19.51 -20.09
CA GLY A 423 18.79 -20.95 -19.85
C GLY A 423 19.73 -21.68 -20.82
N VAL A 424 20.66 -20.98 -21.45
CA VAL A 424 21.60 -21.57 -22.43
C VAL A 424 22.78 -22.22 -21.71
N ILE A 425 23.12 -23.46 -22.08
CA ILE A 425 24.35 -24.11 -21.59
C ILE A 425 25.57 -23.47 -22.24
N GLU A 426 26.41 -22.77 -21.48
CA GLU A 426 27.59 -22.07 -22.02
C GLU A 426 28.84 -22.96 -22.01
N ALA A 427 29.07 -23.66 -20.90
CA ALA A 427 30.21 -24.53 -20.71
C ALA A 427 29.82 -25.93 -20.23
N VAL A 428 30.64 -26.92 -20.63
CA VAL A 428 30.49 -28.32 -20.24
C VAL A 428 31.87 -28.95 -20.04
N VAL A 429 32.12 -29.47 -18.84
CA VAL A 429 33.34 -30.24 -18.50
C VAL A 429 32.94 -31.66 -18.09
N ASP A 430 33.30 -32.64 -18.92
CA ASP A 430 33.09 -34.07 -18.64
C ASP A 430 34.10 -34.56 -17.60
N LEU A 431 33.61 -35.04 -16.44
CA LEU A 431 34.42 -35.52 -15.32
C LEU A 431 34.65 -37.05 -15.39
N THR A 432 34.21 -37.71 -16.47
CA THR A 432 34.30 -39.17 -16.62
C THR A 432 35.75 -39.64 -16.72
N GLY A 433 36.16 -40.50 -15.78
CA GLY A 433 37.51 -41.02 -15.63
C GLY A 433 38.38 -40.28 -14.61
N ASP A 434 37.89 -39.17 -14.06
CA ASP A 434 38.56 -38.40 -13.01
C ASP A 434 38.12 -38.83 -11.61
N SER A 435 38.92 -38.46 -10.61
CA SER A 435 38.70 -38.82 -9.21
C SER A 435 39.36 -37.79 -8.29
N ILE A 436 38.74 -37.50 -7.15
CA ILE A 436 39.28 -36.55 -6.16
C ILE A 436 40.70 -36.97 -5.74
N PRO A 437 41.70 -36.05 -5.72
CA PRO A 437 43.09 -36.40 -5.46
C PRO A 437 43.36 -36.58 -3.95
N ALA A 438 44.64 -36.67 -3.55
CA ALA A 438 45.03 -37.17 -2.23
C ALA A 438 44.95 -36.14 -1.08
N ASP A 439 44.78 -34.88 -1.45
CA ASP A 439 44.62 -33.64 -0.69
C ASP A 439 43.13 -33.37 -0.39
N GLY A 440 42.23 -33.72 -1.32
CA GLY A 440 40.78 -33.60 -1.19
C GLY A 440 40.15 -32.55 -2.12
N THR A 441 40.98 -31.76 -2.79
CA THR A 441 40.60 -30.71 -3.74
C THR A 441 40.90 -31.15 -5.16
N PHE A 442 39.95 -30.98 -6.08
CA PHE A 442 40.12 -31.23 -7.51
C PHE A 442 39.96 -29.91 -8.26
N LEU A 443 41.06 -29.37 -8.79
CA LEU A 443 41.10 -28.05 -9.39
C LEU A 443 40.97 -28.12 -10.91
N ILE A 444 39.95 -27.44 -11.44
CA ILE A 444 39.69 -27.26 -12.88
C ILE A 444 39.97 -25.80 -13.23
N ALA A 445 40.81 -25.56 -14.23
CA ALA A 445 41.14 -24.20 -14.68
C ALA A 445 41.45 -24.11 -16.17
N GLU A 446 41.48 -22.90 -16.71
CA GLU A 446 41.86 -22.59 -18.08
C GLU A 446 43.36 -22.87 -18.39
N ASP A 447 43.74 -22.91 -19.67
CA ASP A 447 45.15 -23.18 -20.07
C ASP A 447 46.12 -22.02 -19.81
N THR A 448 45.58 -20.87 -19.42
CA THR A 448 46.22 -19.62 -19.03
C THR A 448 46.53 -19.51 -17.54
N PHE A 449 45.85 -20.30 -16.69
CA PHE A 449 45.81 -20.19 -15.22
C PHE A 449 47.18 -20.16 -14.53
N THR A 450 47.35 -19.26 -13.56
CA THR A 450 48.64 -18.98 -12.91
C THR A 450 48.67 -19.05 -11.39
N LEU A 451 47.52 -19.09 -10.71
CA LEU A 451 47.45 -19.08 -9.23
C LEU A 451 47.88 -20.41 -8.59
N GLY A 452 47.64 -21.53 -9.27
CA GLY A 452 47.91 -22.89 -8.77
C GLY A 452 48.42 -23.88 -9.82
N ILE A 453 48.13 -25.16 -9.63
CA ILE A 453 48.36 -26.23 -10.63
C ILE A 453 47.05 -27.02 -10.76
N PRO A 454 46.31 -26.90 -11.88
CA PRO A 454 45.05 -27.63 -12.04
C PRO A 454 45.30 -29.13 -12.26
N ASP A 455 44.38 -29.95 -11.76
CA ASP A 455 44.33 -31.39 -12.04
C ASP A 455 43.86 -31.64 -13.47
N THR A 456 42.83 -30.91 -13.90
CA THR A 456 42.29 -30.95 -15.27
C THR A 456 42.25 -29.53 -15.86
N ILE A 457 42.72 -29.40 -17.11
CA ILE A 457 42.59 -28.16 -17.89
C ILE A 457 41.35 -28.29 -18.77
N ALA A 458 40.44 -27.33 -18.63
CA ALA A 458 39.20 -27.22 -19.41
C ALA A 458 39.08 -25.83 -20.06
N SER A 459 38.05 -25.64 -20.89
CA SER A 459 37.57 -24.30 -21.22
C SER A 459 36.42 -24.02 -20.26
N LEU A 460 36.49 -22.93 -19.51
CA LEU A 460 35.46 -22.53 -18.56
C LEU A 460 34.51 -21.51 -19.18
N ASN A 461 35.05 -20.57 -19.97
CA ASN A 461 34.25 -19.56 -20.67
C ASN A 461 33.26 -18.86 -19.72
N PHE A 462 33.74 -18.44 -18.55
CA PHE A 462 32.89 -17.68 -17.63
C PHE A 462 32.69 -16.27 -18.20
N GLU A 463 31.43 -15.84 -18.32
CA GLU A 463 31.09 -14.51 -18.82
C GLU A 463 31.30 -13.47 -17.71
N ASN A 464 31.85 -12.31 -18.07
CA ASN A 464 32.19 -11.26 -17.12
C ASN A 464 31.00 -10.36 -16.80
N ASN A 465 30.74 -10.15 -15.51
CA ASN A 465 29.62 -9.37 -15.00
C ASN A 465 28.23 -9.95 -15.38
N ASP A 466 28.17 -11.28 -15.60
CA ASP A 466 26.94 -11.99 -15.92
C ASP A 466 26.43 -12.85 -14.75
N GLN A 467 25.11 -13.03 -14.67
CA GLN A 467 24.46 -13.92 -13.71
C GLN A 467 24.33 -15.32 -14.31
N ALA A 468 25.18 -16.23 -13.86
CA ALA A 468 25.18 -17.61 -14.33
C ALA A 468 25.01 -18.63 -13.19
N THR A 469 24.45 -19.78 -13.53
CA THR A 469 24.24 -20.93 -12.64
C THR A 469 25.27 -22.02 -12.93
N TYR A 470 26.09 -22.33 -11.94
CA TYR A 470 27.20 -23.28 -11.98
C TYR A 470 26.76 -24.59 -11.31
N MET A 471 26.76 -25.71 -12.04
CA MET A 471 26.20 -26.98 -11.55
C MET A 471 27.10 -28.19 -11.80
N ILE A 472 27.14 -29.12 -10.85
CA ILE A 472 27.56 -30.50 -11.09
C ILE A 472 26.30 -31.33 -11.34
N VAL A 473 26.23 -32.05 -12.46
CA VAL A 473 25.08 -32.87 -12.85
C VAL A 473 25.51 -34.30 -13.16
N ARG A 474 24.67 -35.29 -12.84
CA ARG A 474 24.94 -36.71 -13.14
C ARG A 474 24.15 -37.20 -14.34
N GLY A 475 24.78 -37.98 -15.21
CA GLY A 475 24.16 -38.59 -16.38
C GLY A 475 23.83 -37.58 -17.47
N PHE A 476 24.65 -36.53 -17.61
CA PHE A 476 24.48 -35.46 -18.58
C PHE A 476 24.50 -35.97 -20.03
N THR A 477 23.64 -35.40 -20.87
CA THR A 477 23.43 -35.79 -22.28
C THR A 477 23.29 -34.63 -23.26
N GLY A 478 23.31 -33.38 -22.78
CA GLY A 478 23.26 -32.18 -23.59
C GLY A 478 24.64 -31.77 -24.14
N VAL A 479 24.71 -30.58 -24.71
CA VAL A 479 25.95 -29.92 -25.17
C VAL A 479 25.89 -28.42 -24.91
N ALA A 480 27.04 -27.75 -24.91
CA ALA A 480 27.08 -26.29 -24.93
C ALA A 480 26.37 -25.73 -26.18
N GLY A 481 25.57 -24.68 -25.98
CA GLY A 481 24.64 -24.09 -26.94
C GLY A 481 23.28 -24.78 -27.04
N ASP A 482 22.96 -25.74 -26.15
CA ASP A 482 21.58 -26.18 -25.94
C ASP A 482 20.87 -25.14 -25.03
N ASP A 483 19.75 -24.60 -25.52
CA ASP A 483 18.79 -23.77 -24.78
C ASP A 483 17.86 -24.70 -23.97
N LEU A 484 17.76 -24.45 -22.66
CA LEU A 484 17.00 -25.24 -21.70
C LEU A 484 15.73 -24.55 -21.17
N ASP A 485 15.56 -23.24 -21.42
CA ASP A 485 14.46 -22.39 -20.97
C ASP A 485 13.82 -21.72 -22.20
N THR A 486 13.27 -22.56 -23.08
CA THR A 486 12.94 -22.22 -24.48
C THR A 486 11.77 -21.22 -24.63
N ASN A 487 11.29 -20.70 -23.51
CA ASN A 487 10.17 -19.78 -23.40
C ASN A 487 10.52 -18.50 -22.60
N ASP A 488 11.75 -18.39 -22.09
CA ASP A 488 12.30 -17.28 -21.29
C ASP A 488 11.46 -16.96 -20.02
N ASP A 489 10.89 -17.97 -19.35
CA ASP A 489 10.03 -17.78 -18.16
C ASP A 489 10.76 -17.98 -16.82
N GLY A 490 12.06 -18.30 -16.85
CA GLY A 490 12.90 -18.53 -15.67
C GLY A 490 12.81 -19.95 -15.13
N VAL A 491 12.13 -20.87 -15.83
CA VAL A 491 11.98 -22.28 -15.42
C VAL A 491 12.44 -23.21 -16.54
N LEU A 492 13.46 -24.04 -16.27
CA LEU A 492 14.01 -24.99 -17.23
C LEU A 492 12.94 -25.94 -17.82
N ASP A 493 12.54 -25.69 -19.07
CA ASP A 493 11.73 -26.56 -19.93
C ASP A 493 12.36 -27.96 -20.10
N SER A 494 13.70 -28.06 -20.05
CA SER A 494 14.41 -29.32 -20.23
C SER A 494 15.65 -29.49 -19.34
N THR A 495 15.82 -30.69 -18.82
CA THR A 495 16.94 -31.06 -17.93
C THR A 495 17.65 -32.30 -18.49
N PRO A 496 18.69 -32.13 -19.35
CA PRO A 496 19.38 -33.24 -20.01
C PRO A 496 20.31 -34.06 -19.09
N TRP A 497 19.96 -34.21 -17.81
CA TRP A 497 20.67 -34.96 -16.76
C TRP A 497 19.69 -35.83 -15.96
N LEU A 498 20.21 -36.65 -15.03
CA LEU A 498 19.41 -37.50 -14.14
C LEU A 498 19.09 -36.83 -12.80
N PHE A 499 20.05 -36.08 -12.24
CA PHE A 499 19.87 -35.21 -11.08
C PHE A 499 21.03 -34.19 -10.97
N VAL A 500 20.79 -33.11 -10.23
CA VAL A 500 21.79 -32.12 -9.82
C VAL A 500 22.50 -32.62 -8.57
N LYS A 501 23.83 -32.66 -8.60
CA LYS A 501 24.70 -33.15 -7.51
C LYS A 501 25.06 -32.03 -6.54
N ASP A 502 25.37 -30.84 -7.05
CA ASP A 502 25.57 -29.59 -6.32
C ASP A 502 25.39 -28.42 -7.30
N ALA A 503 25.02 -27.24 -6.81
CA ALA A 503 24.82 -26.04 -7.63
C ALA A 503 25.03 -24.75 -6.81
N VAL A 504 25.39 -23.68 -7.51
CA VAL A 504 25.47 -22.31 -7.01
C VAL A 504 25.22 -21.34 -8.16
N ALA A 505 24.57 -20.20 -7.93
CA ALA A 505 24.46 -19.11 -8.89
C ALA A 505 25.13 -17.85 -8.36
N PHE A 506 25.83 -17.13 -9.23
CA PHE A 506 26.37 -15.81 -8.91
C PHE A 506 25.39 -14.75 -9.42
N ILE A 507 25.01 -13.81 -8.55
CA ILE A 507 24.02 -12.77 -8.85
C ILE A 507 24.63 -11.37 -8.78
N GLY A 508 23.95 -10.39 -9.38
CA GLY A 508 24.26 -8.97 -9.42
C GLY A 508 23.14 -8.12 -8.81
N PRO A 509 23.31 -6.78 -8.75
CA PRO A 509 22.48 -5.88 -7.95
C PRO A 509 21.03 -5.69 -8.43
N ASP A 510 20.64 -6.28 -9.56
CA ASP A 510 19.28 -6.18 -10.10
C ASP A 510 18.75 -7.55 -10.55
N PRO A 511 18.07 -8.30 -9.66
CA PRO A 511 17.41 -9.56 -10.02
C PRO A 511 16.11 -9.37 -10.82
N ALA A 512 15.64 -8.13 -11.04
CA ALA A 512 14.43 -7.82 -11.80
C ALA A 512 14.71 -7.48 -13.28
N THR A 513 15.94 -7.08 -13.63
CA THR A 513 16.39 -6.91 -15.03
C THR A 513 17.52 -7.86 -15.45
N GLY A 514 18.17 -8.55 -14.50
CA GLY A 514 19.22 -9.54 -14.77
C GLY A 514 18.72 -10.92 -15.19
N ASN A 515 19.65 -11.72 -15.73
CA ASN A 515 19.39 -13.06 -16.27
C ASN A 515 18.88 -14.01 -15.15
N PRO A 516 17.84 -14.83 -15.39
CA PRO A 516 17.28 -15.72 -14.38
C PRO A 516 18.27 -16.81 -13.98
N VAL A 517 18.28 -17.15 -12.69
CA VAL A 517 19.16 -18.19 -12.12
C VAL A 517 18.38 -19.45 -11.77
N TYR A 518 19.00 -20.61 -11.96
CA TYR A 518 18.32 -21.91 -11.95
C TYR A 518 18.65 -22.75 -10.70
N THR A 519 18.93 -22.10 -9.57
CA THR A 519 19.13 -22.73 -8.27
C THR A 519 18.83 -21.75 -7.12
N ASP A 520 18.30 -22.28 -6.01
CA ASP A 520 18.01 -21.52 -4.79
C ASP A 520 19.29 -21.11 -4.01
N VAL A 521 20.47 -21.61 -4.42
CA VAL A 521 21.76 -21.31 -3.77
C VAL A 521 22.45 -20.17 -4.52
N THR A 522 22.12 -18.93 -4.17
CA THR A 522 22.72 -17.71 -4.75
C THR A 522 23.91 -17.21 -3.91
N VAL A 523 24.79 -16.43 -4.55
CA VAL A 523 25.89 -15.71 -3.90
C VAL A 523 26.07 -14.35 -4.56
N GLY A 524 26.09 -13.30 -3.74
CA GLY A 524 26.19 -11.89 -4.18
C GLY A 524 24.91 -11.10 -3.91
N PRO A 525 24.84 -9.86 -4.42
CA PRO A 525 25.81 -9.22 -5.32
C PRO A 525 27.14 -8.82 -4.65
N ASP A 526 28.09 -8.32 -5.44
CA ASP A 526 29.33 -7.69 -4.96
C ASP A 526 29.26 -6.19 -5.29
N GLY A 527 28.43 -5.48 -4.52
CA GLY A 527 28.09 -4.09 -4.76
C GLY A 527 27.37 -3.90 -6.10
N ALA A 528 27.86 -2.95 -6.90
CA ALA A 528 27.35 -2.69 -8.25
C ALA A 528 27.71 -3.77 -9.30
N TYR A 529 28.24 -4.93 -8.90
CA TYR A 529 28.75 -5.98 -9.79
C TYR A 529 28.23 -7.37 -9.39
N THR A 530 28.33 -8.32 -10.31
CA THR A 530 28.08 -9.73 -9.99
C THR A 530 29.24 -10.31 -9.18
N THR A 531 28.97 -11.28 -8.31
CA THR A 531 30.01 -12.03 -7.60
C THR A 531 31.09 -12.53 -8.56
N ALA A 532 32.34 -12.20 -8.27
CA ALA A 532 33.50 -12.56 -9.08
C ALA A 532 34.35 -13.70 -8.48
N HIS A 533 34.21 -13.94 -7.17
CA HIS A 533 34.79 -15.08 -6.43
C HIS A 533 33.92 -15.43 -5.24
N ALA A 534 33.72 -16.73 -5.03
CA ALA A 534 33.09 -17.23 -3.82
C ALA A 534 33.68 -18.57 -3.41
N PHE A 535 33.61 -18.86 -2.11
CA PHE A 535 34.13 -20.09 -1.53
C PHE A 535 33.29 -20.58 -0.34
N ARG A 536 33.27 -21.89 -0.11
CA ARG A 536 32.60 -22.50 1.04
C ARG A 536 33.47 -22.48 2.29
N CYS A 537 32.89 -22.12 3.44
CA CYS A 537 33.57 -22.22 4.73
C CYS A 537 32.73 -22.88 5.83
N PRO A 538 33.16 -24.03 6.40
CA PRO A 538 34.33 -24.84 6.03
C PRO A 538 34.20 -25.55 4.67
N ASP A 539 35.33 -26.01 4.13
CA ASP A 539 35.39 -26.71 2.83
C ASP A 539 34.31 -27.80 2.66
N GLY A 540 33.70 -27.84 1.48
CA GLY A 540 32.72 -28.83 1.01
C GLY A 540 31.39 -28.90 1.76
N SER A 541 31.24 -28.21 2.89
CA SER A 541 30.10 -28.34 3.81
C SER A 541 29.60 -27.02 4.41
N GLY A 542 30.30 -25.94 4.14
CA GLY A 542 30.00 -24.59 4.61
C GLY A 542 29.00 -23.82 3.76
N THR A 543 28.61 -22.67 4.31
CA THR A 543 27.98 -21.57 3.58
C THR A 543 28.97 -21.03 2.54
N TRP A 544 28.44 -20.53 1.44
CA TRP A 544 29.20 -19.72 0.49
C TRP A 544 29.51 -18.36 1.13
N ASN A 545 30.66 -17.80 0.77
CA ASN A 545 31.11 -16.48 1.19
C ASN A 545 31.63 -15.76 -0.07
N VAL A 546 31.29 -14.49 -0.25
CA VAL A 546 31.89 -13.63 -1.28
C VAL A 546 33.35 -13.38 -0.90
N GLY A 547 34.25 -13.70 -1.83
CA GLY A 547 35.67 -13.40 -1.70
C GLY A 547 36.02 -12.12 -2.45
N CYS A 548 37.05 -11.42 -1.96
CA CYS A 548 37.45 -10.12 -2.48
C CYS A 548 37.68 -10.15 -4.00
N PHE A 549 37.44 -9.02 -4.65
CA PHE A 549 37.83 -8.81 -6.05
C PHE A 549 39.37 -8.79 -6.25
N ASP A 550 40.21 -8.97 -5.24
CA ASP A 550 41.66 -9.19 -5.43
C ASP A 550 42.02 -10.67 -5.61
N LEU A 551 43.32 -10.99 -5.82
CA LEU A 551 43.83 -12.36 -6.04
C LEU A 551 44.73 -12.84 -4.90
N LEU A 552 44.58 -12.27 -3.71
CA LEU A 552 45.43 -12.54 -2.53
C LEU A 552 44.75 -13.46 -1.52
N ALA A 553 43.42 -13.56 -1.57
CA ALA A 553 42.60 -14.40 -0.69
C ALA A 553 42.35 -15.79 -1.29
N ASP A 554 42.29 -15.90 -2.62
CA ASP A 554 42.07 -17.12 -3.40
C ASP A 554 42.95 -18.30 -2.95
N THR A 555 42.34 -19.49 -2.81
CA THR A 555 43.00 -20.71 -2.32
C THR A 555 43.01 -21.90 -3.30
N PRO A 556 43.08 -21.73 -4.64
CA PRO A 556 42.85 -22.82 -5.60
C PRO A 556 43.81 -24.01 -5.43
N GLY A 557 43.24 -25.17 -5.09
CA GLY A 557 43.94 -26.42 -4.83
C GLY A 557 44.39 -26.61 -3.38
N GLU A 558 44.05 -25.71 -2.47
CA GLU A 558 44.37 -25.74 -1.03
C GLU A 558 43.09 -25.45 -0.21
N ALA A 559 43.12 -25.60 1.11
CA ALA A 559 41.93 -25.40 1.95
C ALA A 559 41.56 -23.91 2.13
N ASN A 560 40.27 -23.59 2.11
CA ASN A 560 39.77 -22.21 2.20
C ASN A 560 40.12 -21.56 3.55
N ASN A 561 40.43 -20.27 3.53
CA ASN A 561 40.88 -19.54 4.72
C ASN A 561 39.70 -19.04 5.59
N CYS A 562 38.98 -19.95 6.23
CA CYS A 562 37.85 -19.66 7.14
C CYS A 562 38.24 -19.01 8.49
N ALA A 563 39.29 -18.19 8.51
CA ALA A 563 39.83 -17.52 9.70
C ALA A 563 39.82 -15.98 9.58
N THR A 564 39.59 -15.44 8.38
CA THR A 564 38.92 -14.14 8.17
C THR A 564 37.43 -14.40 8.33
N GLY A 565 36.80 -13.69 9.26
CA GLY A 565 35.40 -13.93 9.57
C GLY A 565 34.48 -13.31 8.53
N ASP A 566 33.22 -13.64 8.70
CA ASP A 566 32.05 -12.85 8.36
C ASP A 566 31.46 -12.56 9.77
N THR A 567 31.50 -11.31 10.22
CA THR A 567 31.33 -10.94 11.64
C THR A 567 29.86 -10.70 12.01
N ASP A 568 29.05 -10.21 11.08
CA ASP A 568 27.63 -9.95 11.22
C ASP A 568 26.74 -11.03 10.59
N GLY A 569 27.27 -11.84 9.66
CA GLY A 569 26.64 -13.03 9.09
C GLY A 569 25.98 -12.79 7.74
N ASP A 570 26.45 -11.82 6.96
CA ASP A 570 25.82 -11.36 5.71
C ASP A 570 26.25 -12.17 4.46
N GLY A 571 27.29 -13.00 4.59
CA GLY A 571 27.87 -13.79 3.50
C GLY A 571 29.13 -13.17 2.88
N ILE A 572 29.65 -12.07 3.40
CA ILE A 572 30.82 -11.35 2.90
C ILE A 572 31.88 -11.30 3.99
N THR A 573 33.15 -11.50 3.63
CA THR A 573 34.20 -11.55 4.66
C THR A 573 34.60 -10.17 5.15
N ASP A 574 34.98 -10.04 6.44
CA ASP A 574 35.40 -8.79 7.14
C ASP A 574 36.45 -7.94 6.37
N THR A 575 37.16 -8.56 5.42
CA THR A 575 38.24 -7.95 4.62
C THR A 575 37.80 -7.37 3.28
N CYS A 576 36.61 -7.75 2.82
CA CYS A 576 36.01 -7.37 1.54
C CYS A 576 34.75 -6.52 1.77
N ASP A 577 34.07 -6.77 2.88
CA ASP A 577 32.90 -6.05 3.37
C ASP A 577 33.18 -4.57 3.66
N ASN A 578 32.29 -3.69 3.16
CA ASN A 578 32.30 -2.25 3.38
C ASN A 578 31.54 -1.81 4.66
N CYS A 579 30.84 -2.72 5.35
CA CYS A 579 30.27 -2.56 6.69
C CYS A 579 30.55 -3.74 7.67
N PRO A 580 31.81 -4.10 8.02
CA PRO A 580 32.24 -5.30 8.81
C PRO A 580 31.64 -5.59 10.21
N ASP A 581 30.67 -4.83 10.68
CA ASP A 581 29.97 -5.00 11.95
C ASP A 581 28.42 -4.83 11.77
N LEU A 582 27.90 -4.68 10.54
CA LEU A 582 26.48 -4.47 10.20
C LEU A 582 26.14 -5.04 8.80
N ALA A 583 25.49 -6.21 8.82
CA ALA A 583 25.14 -6.98 7.63
C ALA A 583 24.47 -6.17 6.51
N ASN A 584 25.08 -6.16 5.33
CA ASN A 584 24.60 -5.54 4.11
C ASN A 584 25.04 -6.36 2.87
N PRO A 585 24.39 -7.52 2.60
CA PRO A 585 24.77 -8.44 1.53
C PRO A 585 24.87 -7.80 0.15
N GLU A 586 24.19 -6.67 -0.07
CA GLU A 586 24.19 -5.93 -1.32
C GLU A 586 25.42 -5.03 -1.52
N GLN A 587 26.19 -4.75 -0.46
CA GLN A 587 27.39 -3.89 -0.46
C GLN A 587 27.19 -2.53 -1.15
N ALA A 588 26.01 -1.94 -1.00
CA ALA A 588 25.71 -0.60 -1.50
C ALA A 588 26.70 0.43 -0.90
N ASP A 589 27.29 1.26 -1.74
CA ASP A 589 28.23 2.35 -1.44
C ASP A 589 28.03 3.40 -2.55
N CYS A 590 27.01 4.24 -2.35
CA CYS A 590 26.47 5.09 -3.41
C CYS A 590 27.39 6.29 -3.74
N ASP A 591 28.22 6.74 -2.80
CA ASP A 591 29.18 7.84 -2.99
C ASP A 591 30.62 7.37 -3.32
N GLY A 592 30.92 6.09 -3.07
CA GLY A 592 32.17 5.43 -3.42
C GLY A 592 33.33 5.74 -2.47
N ASP A 593 33.06 6.10 -1.21
CA ASP A 593 34.10 6.39 -0.20
C ASP A 593 34.69 5.13 0.46
N GLY A 594 34.02 3.98 0.33
CA GLY A 594 34.42 2.69 0.87
C GLY A 594 33.83 2.36 2.25
N ILE A 595 32.82 3.11 2.70
CA ILE A 595 31.91 2.78 3.81
C ILE A 595 30.56 2.47 3.17
N GLY A 596 29.97 1.31 3.46
CA GLY A 596 28.67 0.98 2.89
C GLY A 596 27.52 1.84 3.42
N ASP A 597 26.50 2.03 2.58
CA ASP A 597 25.34 2.88 2.84
C ASP A 597 24.67 2.53 4.18
N ALA A 598 24.49 1.24 4.47
CA ALA A 598 23.90 0.72 5.70
C ALA A 598 24.63 1.21 6.96
N CYS A 599 25.97 1.13 7.01
CA CYS A 599 26.74 1.59 8.15
C CYS A 599 26.99 3.11 8.13
N ALA A 600 27.00 3.75 6.97
CA ALA A 600 27.02 5.21 6.87
C ALA A 600 25.77 5.83 7.53
N ILE A 601 24.59 5.26 7.30
CA ILE A 601 23.33 5.65 7.96
C ILE A 601 23.37 5.29 9.45
N ALA A 602 23.72 4.03 9.80
CA ALA A 602 23.68 3.57 11.19
C ALA A 602 24.66 4.29 12.14
N ASP A 603 25.84 4.70 11.66
CA ASP A 603 26.80 5.51 12.43
C ASP A 603 26.49 7.03 12.39
N GLY A 604 25.49 7.46 11.63
CA GLY A 604 25.11 8.87 11.44
C GLY A 604 26.18 9.68 10.69
N LEU A 605 26.84 9.04 9.71
CA LEU A 605 27.75 9.67 8.76
C LEU A 605 26.98 10.26 7.57
N ALA A 606 25.87 9.63 7.19
CA ALA A 606 24.86 10.13 6.26
C ALA A 606 23.47 10.22 6.92
N GLY A 607 22.54 10.92 6.28
CA GLY A 607 21.12 10.91 6.63
C GLY A 607 20.36 9.88 5.79
N ASP A 608 19.21 9.43 6.31
CA ASP A 608 18.19 8.64 5.63
C ASP A 608 16.85 9.07 6.23
N CYS A 609 16.25 10.08 5.61
CA CYS A 609 15.09 10.81 6.14
C CYS A 609 13.75 10.09 5.88
N ASN A 610 13.63 9.33 4.79
CA ASN A 610 12.47 8.50 4.47
C ASN A 610 12.60 7.04 4.97
N ALA A 611 13.74 6.68 5.58
CA ALA A 611 14.07 5.36 6.12
C ALA A 611 14.05 4.23 5.07
N ASN A 612 14.44 4.54 3.83
CA ASN A 612 14.43 3.58 2.72
C ASN A 612 15.75 2.79 2.58
N GLY A 613 16.79 3.14 3.36
CA GLY A 613 18.11 2.51 3.34
C GLY A 613 19.10 3.10 2.33
N ILE A 614 18.71 4.13 1.59
CA ILE A 614 19.56 4.91 0.67
C ILE A 614 19.91 6.24 1.35
N PRO A 615 21.17 6.67 1.39
CA PRO A 615 21.55 7.97 1.93
C PRO A 615 20.89 9.15 1.19
N ASP A 616 20.40 10.17 1.91
CA ASP A 616 19.73 11.36 1.34
C ASP A 616 20.53 11.97 0.18
N ASN A 617 21.87 12.01 0.33
CA ASN A 617 22.80 12.58 -0.65
C ASN A 617 23.01 11.73 -1.92
N CYS A 618 22.31 10.61 -2.03
CA CYS A 618 22.28 9.70 -3.16
C CYS A 618 20.87 9.58 -3.79
N GLU A 619 19.89 10.27 -3.22
CA GLU A 619 18.54 10.43 -3.78
C GLU A 619 18.48 11.67 -4.71
N ASN A 620 17.27 12.00 -5.20
CA ASN A 620 17.07 13.25 -5.94
C ASN A 620 17.09 14.43 -4.97
N ASP A 621 18.03 15.35 -5.20
CA ASP A 621 18.18 16.63 -4.49
C ASP A 621 18.26 17.74 -5.55
N CYS A 622 17.12 18.36 -5.82
CA CYS A 622 16.95 19.31 -6.92
C CYS A 622 17.52 20.70 -6.58
N ASN A 623 17.50 21.10 -5.30
CA ASN A 623 18.02 22.39 -4.83
C ASN A 623 19.51 22.35 -4.41
N GLY A 624 20.08 21.15 -4.26
CA GLY A 624 21.48 20.88 -3.95
C GLY A 624 21.83 21.10 -2.47
N ASN A 625 20.88 20.90 -1.55
CA ASN A 625 21.08 21.14 -0.13
C ASN A 625 21.67 19.95 0.65
N GLY A 626 21.58 18.73 0.09
CA GLY A 626 22.02 17.47 0.68
C GLY A 626 20.94 16.68 1.43
N ILE A 627 19.67 17.01 1.24
CA ILE A 627 18.46 16.31 1.69
C ILE A 627 17.66 15.94 0.43
N ALA A 628 16.95 14.82 0.45
CA ALA A 628 16.13 14.38 -0.67
C ALA A 628 14.86 15.24 -0.86
N ASP A 629 14.43 15.42 -2.10
CA ASP A 629 13.25 16.21 -2.51
C ASP A 629 11.99 15.85 -1.69
N GLU A 630 11.72 14.54 -1.51
CA GLU A 630 10.59 14.02 -0.74
C GLU A 630 10.62 14.47 0.73
N CYS A 631 11.82 14.52 1.32
CA CYS A 631 12.00 14.91 2.72
C CYS A 631 11.99 16.41 2.91
N ASP A 632 12.50 17.17 1.94
CA ASP A 632 12.38 18.64 1.91
C ASP A 632 10.90 19.07 1.93
N VAL A 633 10.04 18.34 1.22
CA VAL A 633 8.57 18.51 1.25
C VAL A 633 7.98 18.01 2.57
N ALA A 634 8.34 16.80 3.03
CA ALA A 634 7.76 16.19 4.25
C ALA A 634 8.08 16.97 5.54
N ASP A 635 9.28 17.52 5.66
CA ASP A 635 9.69 18.39 6.79
C ASP A 635 9.18 19.83 6.64
N GLY A 636 8.53 20.17 5.52
CA GLY A 636 8.04 21.52 5.22
C GLY A 636 9.15 22.57 5.08
N THR A 637 10.37 22.15 4.73
CA THR A 637 11.48 23.06 4.40
C THR A 637 11.34 23.62 2.99
N SER A 638 10.68 22.87 2.10
CA SER A 638 10.22 23.25 0.76
C SER A 638 8.68 23.14 0.68
N GLY A 639 8.07 23.90 -0.22
CA GLY A 639 6.65 23.75 -0.56
C GLY A 639 6.44 22.70 -1.65
N ASP A 640 5.24 22.12 -1.69
CA ASP A 640 4.72 21.26 -2.77
C ASP A 640 3.24 21.58 -2.91
N CYS A 641 2.93 22.57 -3.75
CA CYS A 641 1.58 23.13 -3.87
C CYS A 641 0.58 22.19 -4.56
N ASP A 642 1.05 21.35 -5.49
CA ASP A 642 0.23 20.45 -6.31
C ASP A 642 0.28 19.00 -5.82
N GLY A 643 1.09 18.71 -4.81
CA GLY A 643 1.17 17.42 -4.13
C GLY A 643 1.87 16.35 -4.97
N ASN A 644 2.79 16.75 -5.83
CA ASN A 644 3.45 15.87 -6.78
C ASN A 644 4.78 15.25 -6.26
N GLY A 645 5.25 15.69 -5.09
CA GLY A 645 6.49 15.24 -4.44
C GLY A 645 7.77 15.95 -4.92
N LEU A 646 7.67 16.98 -5.76
CA LEU A 646 8.78 17.83 -6.19
C LEU A 646 8.65 19.23 -5.57
N PRO A 647 9.66 19.71 -4.82
CA PRO A 647 9.71 21.08 -4.31
C PRO A 647 9.32 22.15 -5.33
N ASP A 648 8.46 23.09 -4.94
CA ASP A 648 8.00 24.22 -5.74
C ASP A 648 9.17 24.93 -6.45
N GLU A 649 10.28 25.15 -5.75
CA GLU A 649 11.47 25.83 -6.27
C GLU A 649 12.23 25.07 -7.37
N CYS A 650 11.80 23.84 -7.69
CA CYS A 650 12.32 22.97 -8.73
C CYS A 650 11.32 22.67 -9.86
N GLN A 651 10.10 23.21 -9.76
CA GLN A 651 9.08 23.16 -10.82
C GLN A 651 9.28 24.30 -11.85
N ASP A 652 8.55 24.25 -12.98
CA ASP A 652 8.59 25.32 -13.98
C ASP A 652 7.78 26.55 -13.49
N ASP A 653 8.41 27.74 -13.57
CA ASP A 653 7.83 29.08 -13.33
C ASP A 653 8.07 29.92 -14.59
N CYS A 654 7.03 30.04 -15.42
CA CYS A 654 7.06 30.76 -16.69
C CYS A 654 6.99 32.29 -16.49
N GLN A 655 6.59 32.76 -15.31
CA GLN A 655 6.33 34.16 -14.96
C GLN A 655 7.45 34.85 -14.16
N PRO A 656 8.65 34.23 -14.08
CA PRO A 656 9.60 34.25 -12.95
C PRO A 656 9.16 35.04 -11.72
N ASN A 657 8.04 34.62 -11.10
CA ASN A 657 7.44 35.32 -9.96
C ASN A 657 7.71 34.62 -8.61
N GLY A 658 8.18 33.36 -8.64
CA GLY A 658 8.45 32.53 -7.46
C GLY A 658 7.30 31.61 -7.05
N ILE A 659 6.31 31.40 -7.92
CA ILE A 659 5.19 30.47 -7.79
C ILE A 659 5.21 29.60 -9.06
N PRO A 660 5.26 28.25 -8.94
CA PRO A 660 5.16 27.35 -10.09
C PRO A 660 3.87 27.48 -10.88
N ASP A 661 3.97 27.21 -12.19
CA ASP A 661 2.87 27.15 -13.15
C ASP A 661 1.71 26.28 -12.63
N ALA A 662 2.02 25.13 -12.01
CA ALA A 662 1.03 24.22 -11.45
C ALA A 662 0.26 24.81 -10.25
N CYS A 663 0.93 25.62 -9.41
CA CYS A 663 0.28 26.29 -8.28
C CYS A 663 -0.65 27.40 -8.76
N GLU A 664 -0.21 28.19 -9.76
CA GLU A 664 -1.02 29.30 -10.31
C GLU A 664 -2.30 28.77 -10.99
N ILE A 665 -2.24 27.59 -11.61
CA ILE A 665 -3.42 26.92 -12.18
C ILE A 665 -4.32 26.37 -11.07
N LEU A 666 -3.74 25.81 -10.00
CA LEU A 666 -4.51 25.23 -8.88
C LEU A 666 -5.22 26.30 -8.02
N ASP A 667 -4.60 27.47 -7.82
CA ASP A 667 -5.20 28.59 -7.08
C ASP A 667 -6.09 29.51 -7.93
N GLY A 668 -6.18 29.24 -9.23
CA GLY A 668 -7.01 29.98 -10.18
C GLY A 668 -6.53 31.39 -10.50
N THR A 669 -5.28 31.75 -10.15
CA THR A 669 -4.71 33.06 -10.49
C THR A 669 -4.38 33.20 -11.98
N VAL A 670 -4.23 32.09 -12.71
CA VAL A 670 -4.06 32.04 -14.18
C VAL A 670 -5.04 31.07 -14.84
N GLU A 671 -5.30 31.28 -16.13
CA GLU A 671 -6.18 30.44 -16.94
C GLU A 671 -5.39 29.29 -17.61
N ASP A 672 -5.90 28.06 -17.57
CA ASP A 672 -5.49 26.93 -18.44
C ASP A 672 -6.75 26.36 -19.12
N ALA A 673 -7.29 27.11 -20.08
CA ALA A 673 -8.57 26.82 -20.73
C ALA A 673 -8.56 25.55 -21.61
N ASN A 674 -7.39 24.95 -21.87
CA ASN A 674 -7.28 23.69 -22.60
C ASN A 674 -6.82 22.49 -21.75
N GLY A 675 -6.42 22.72 -20.49
CA GLY A 675 -6.09 21.70 -19.51
C GLY A 675 -4.79 20.97 -19.80
N ASN A 676 -3.76 21.68 -20.29
CA ASN A 676 -2.47 21.09 -20.64
C ASN A 676 -1.38 21.20 -19.56
N GLY A 677 -1.66 21.90 -18.46
CA GLY A 677 -0.72 22.12 -17.36
C GLY A 677 0.28 23.25 -17.59
N VAL A 678 0.02 24.14 -18.54
CA VAL A 678 0.79 25.37 -18.79
C VAL A 678 -0.18 26.55 -18.84
N PRO A 679 0.06 27.65 -18.11
CA PRO A 679 -0.79 28.84 -18.13
C PRO A 679 -0.97 29.39 -19.55
N ASP A 680 -2.18 29.81 -19.90
CA ASP A 680 -2.55 30.32 -21.23
C ASP A 680 -1.72 31.53 -21.68
N GLU A 681 -1.26 32.35 -20.74
CA GLU A 681 -0.37 33.49 -21.03
C GLU A 681 1.08 33.08 -21.31
N CYS A 682 1.46 31.86 -20.92
CA CYS A 682 2.75 31.23 -21.20
C CYS A 682 2.74 30.34 -22.44
N GLU A 683 1.56 30.06 -23.02
CA GLU A 683 1.43 29.36 -24.29
C GLU A 683 2.07 30.09 -25.48
N THR A 684 2.59 29.31 -26.43
CA THR A 684 3.01 29.84 -27.74
C THR A 684 2.45 28.99 -28.89
N PRO A 685 1.95 29.62 -29.96
CA PRO A 685 2.07 31.03 -30.32
C PRO A 685 0.97 31.94 -29.73
N VAL A 686 1.38 33.17 -29.39
CA VAL A 686 0.55 34.31 -28.93
C VAL A 686 -0.48 34.85 -29.95
N PHE A 687 -0.66 34.15 -31.07
CA PHE A 687 -1.69 34.38 -32.06
C PHE A 687 -2.30 33.05 -32.44
N VAL A 688 -3.62 33.00 -32.48
CA VAL A 688 -4.36 31.82 -32.93
C VAL A 688 -5.22 32.17 -34.14
N ILE A 689 -5.34 31.22 -35.07
CA ILE A 689 -6.44 31.25 -36.04
C ILE A 689 -7.55 30.44 -35.41
N ASN A 690 -8.63 31.11 -35.04
CA ASN A 690 -9.77 30.49 -34.37
C ASN A 690 -10.64 29.74 -35.38
N GLU A 691 -11.06 30.44 -36.42
CA GLU A 691 -11.97 29.92 -37.45
C GLU A 691 -11.41 30.13 -38.87
N ILE A 692 -11.61 29.12 -39.73
CA ILE A 692 -11.28 29.13 -41.17
C ILE A 692 -12.51 28.67 -41.94
N HIS A 693 -12.95 29.44 -42.94
CA HIS A 693 -13.99 28.98 -43.86
C HIS A 693 -13.44 28.86 -45.28
N ALA A 694 -13.06 27.64 -45.68
CA ALA A 694 -12.46 27.37 -46.99
C ALA A 694 -13.46 26.87 -48.05
N ASP A 695 -14.63 26.37 -47.65
CA ASP A 695 -15.70 25.95 -48.57
C ASP A 695 -17.06 26.61 -48.29
N PRO A 696 -17.26 27.92 -48.59
CA PRO A 696 -18.57 28.56 -48.52
C PRO A 696 -19.55 27.98 -49.54
N SER A 697 -20.78 27.73 -49.11
CA SER A 697 -21.81 27.20 -50.01
C SER A 697 -22.18 28.22 -51.09
N SER A 698 -22.39 27.73 -52.32
CA SER A 698 -22.90 28.56 -53.41
C SER A 698 -23.80 27.75 -54.33
N ASN A 699 -24.97 28.32 -54.64
CA ASN A 699 -25.89 27.82 -55.65
C ASN A 699 -25.88 28.78 -56.87
N PRO A 700 -25.68 28.29 -58.12
CA PRO A 700 -25.63 29.13 -59.33
C PRO A 700 -26.90 29.94 -59.69
N ASP A 701 -27.92 29.99 -58.83
CA ASP A 701 -29.06 30.90 -58.95
C ASP A 701 -28.97 32.17 -58.06
N GLY A 702 -28.02 32.23 -57.12
CA GLY A 702 -27.75 33.40 -56.27
C GLY A 702 -28.88 33.74 -55.29
N THR A 703 -29.57 32.73 -54.74
CA THR A 703 -30.77 32.94 -53.90
C THR A 703 -30.89 32.09 -52.63
N TYR A 704 -29.81 31.87 -51.87
CA TYR A 704 -29.89 31.35 -50.48
C TYR A 704 -28.85 32.00 -49.56
N ALA A 705 -29.19 32.08 -48.26
CA ALA A 705 -28.34 32.65 -47.20
C ALA A 705 -27.39 31.60 -46.58
N ASP A 706 -27.53 30.35 -46.98
CA ASP A 706 -26.86 29.16 -46.47
C ASP A 706 -25.36 29.10 -46.87
N GLY A 707 -24.70 30.24 -47.04
CA GLY A 707 -23.27 30.42 -47.38
C GLY A 707 -22.83 31.90 -47.46
N ASP A 708 -23.62 32.80 -46.85
CA ASP A 708 -23.44 34.27 -46.84
C ASP A 708 -22.75 34.68 -45.53
N ALA A 709 -21.53 34.16 -45.31
CA ALA A 709 -20.77 34.38 -44.07
C ALA A 709 -20.40 35.85 -43.85
N ASN A 710 -20.24 36.63 -44.91
CA ASN A 710 -20.02 38.07 -44.80
C ASN A 710 -21.33 38.89 -44.63
N GLY A 711 -22.50 38.27 -44.77
CA GLY A 711 -23.80 38.89 -44.53
C GLY A 711 -24.23 39.99 -45.51
N ASP A 712 -23.56 40.14 -46.66
CA ASP A 712 -23.93 41.14 -47.68
C ASP A 712 -25.23 40.80 -48.46
N GLY A 713 -25.75 39.59 -48.24
CA GLY A 713 -26.99 39.07 -48.79
C GLY A 713 -26.78 38.08 -49.93
N VAL A 714 -25.53 37.67 -50.22
CA VAL A 714 -25.15 36.83 -51.36
C VAL A 714 -23.97 35.93 -51.02
N GLY A 715 -24.24 34.65 -50.73
CA GLY A 715 -23.18 33.63 -50.63
C GLY A 715 -22.46 33.39 -51.96
N GLU A 716 -21.19 33.84 -52.04
CA GLU A 716 -20.27 33.62 -53.16
C GLU A 716 -18.97 32.99 -52.66
N TYR A 717 -18.59 31.83 -53.21
CA TYR A 717 -17.39 31.04 -52.85
C TYR A 717 -16.16 31.86 -52.41
N GLY A 718 -15.83 32.96 -53.13
CA GLY A 718 -14.63 33.74 -52.84
C GLY A 718 -14.83 35.09 -52.15
N ASN A 719 -16.07 35.47 -51.84
CA ASN A 719 -16.33 36.64 -50.98
C ASN A 719 -16.49 36.20 -49.52
N ASP A 720 -17.10 35.03 -49.32
CA ASP A 720 -17.48 34.45 -48.04
C ASP A 720 -16.44 33.49 -47.45
N GLU A 721 -15.37 33.19 -48.19
CA GLU A 721 -14.14 32.63 -47.61
C GLU A 721 -13.62 33.59 -46.53
N PHE A 722 -13.26 33.10 -45.35
CA PHE A 722 -12.63 33.95 -44.33
C PHE A 722 -11.60 33.21 -43.46
N VAL A 723 -10.79 34.01 -42.77
CA VAL A 723 -9.92 33.59 -41.69
C VAL A 723 -10.16 34.54 -40.52
N GLU A 724 -10.44 33.98 -39.35
CA GLU A 724 -10.48 34.69 -38.07
C GLU A 724 -9.18 34.48 -37.31
N ILE A 725 -8.63 35.57 -36.75
CA ILE A 725 -7.38 35.57 -36.00
C ILE A 725 -7.64 36.26 -34.67
N VAL A 726 -7.26 35.63 -33.56
CA VAL A 726 -7.36 36.19 -32.21
C VAL A 726 -5.95 36.45 -31.66
N ASN A 727 -5.82 37.55 -30.92
CA ASN A 727 -4.60 37.93 -30.21
C ASN A 727 -4.63 37.35 -28.78
N ARG A 728 -3.59 36.61 -28.39
CA ARG A 728 -3.36 36.07 -27.05
C ARG A 728 -1.95 36.45 -26.59
N SER A 729 -1.67 37.75 -26.44
CA SER A 729 -0.31 38.23 -26.14
C SER A 729 -0.19 39.08 -24.88
N GLY A 730 -1.24 39.13 -24.05
CA GLY A 730 -1.35 39.99 -22.87
C GLY A 730 -1.38 41.49 -23.21
N ALA A 731 -1.43 41.85 -24.49
CA ALA A 731 -1.24 43.23 -24.95
C ALA A 731 -1.78 43.49 -26.36
N ALA A 732 -2.09 44.76 -26.64
CA ALA A 732 -2.49 45.21 -27.97
C ALA A 732 -1.32 45.22 -28.98
N ILE A 733 -1.49 44.56 -30.13
CA ILE A 733 -0.47 44.43 -31.19
C ILE A 733 -0.79 45.28 -32.42
N ASP A 734 0.19 46.09 -32.85
CA ASP A 734 0.15 46.82 -34.12
C ASP A 734 0.54 45.92 -35.31
N MET A 735 -0.47 45.37 -35.99
CA MET A 735 -0.34 44.55 -37.20
C MET A 735 -0.07 45.37 -38.48
N SER A 736 0.32 46.65 -38.38
CA SER A 736 0.57 47.51 -39.54
C SER A 736 1.56 46.91 -40.55
N ASN A 737 1.09 46.69 -41.79
CA ASN A 737 1.83 46.09 -42.91
C ASN A 737 2.21 44.61 -42.73
N TRP A 738 1.63 43.91 -41.75
CA TRP A 738 1.69 42.45 -41.67
C TRP A 738 0.98 41.83 -42.87
N THR A 739 1.21 40.55 -43.11
CA THR A 739 0.64 39.82 -44.25
C THR A 739 -0.04 38.53 -43.83
N LEU A 740 -1.27 38.33 -44.32
CA LEU A 740 -1.95 37.03 -44.37
C LEU A 740 -1.68 36.43 -45.76
N GLY A 741 -1.16 35.20 -45.81
CA GLY A 741 -0.85 34.47 -47.05
C GLY A 741 -1.30 33.01 -47.01
N ASP A 742 -1.42 32.43 -48.20
CA ASP A 742 -1.61 30.99 -48.39
C ASP A 742 -0.27 30.29 -48.71
N ALA A 743 -0.29 28.99 -49.04
CA ALA A 743 0.89 28.26 -49.51
C ALA A 743 1.53 28.80 -50.82
N VAL A 744 0.88 29.77 -51.50
CA VAL A 744 1.25 30.22 -52.86
C VAL A 744 1.64 31.71 -52.91
N ALA A 745 0.97 32.59 -52.15
CA ALA A 745 1.14 34.04 -52.20
C ALA A 745 0.60 34.77 -50.95
N THR A 746 1.05 36.01 -50.74
CA THR A 746 0.34 36.96 -49.86
C THR A 746 -1.06 37.29 -50.41
N ARG A 747 -2.09 37.17 -49.58
CA ARG A 747 -3.51 37.33 -49.93
C ARG A 747 -4.14 38.59 -49.36
N HIS A 748 -3.75 38.98 -48.14
CA HIS A 748 -4.09 40.27 -47.55
C HIS A 748 -2.83 40.94 -46.94
N VAL A 749 -2.84 42.27 -46.87
CA VAL A 749 -1.80 43.09 -46.24
C VAL A 749 -2.50 44.05 -45.30
N PHE A 750 -2.29 43.88 -44.01
CA PHE A 750 -2.99 44.63 -42.97
C PHE A 750 -2.66 46.13 -43.09
N PRO A 751 -3.66 47.02 -43.24
CA PRO A 751 -3.46 48.45 -43.37
C PRO A 751 -2.70 49.06 -42.19
N VAL A 752 -1.98 50.16 -42.45
CA VAL A 752 -1.33 50.94 -41.38
C VAL A 752 -2.39 51.48 -40.42
N GLY A 753 -2.21 51.20 -39.12
CA GLY A 753 -3.16 51.47 -38.06
C GLY A 753 -4.11 50.32 -37.73
N THR A 754 -3.87 49.11 -38.24
CA THR A 754 -4.52 47.89 -37.73
C THR A 754 -3.86 47.53 -36.40
N VAL A 755 -4.52 47.86 -35.29
CA VAL A 755 -4.14 47.44 -33.94
C VAL A 755 -5.20 46.43 -33.51
N LEU A 756 -4.77 45.25 -33.09
CA LEU A 756 -5.62 44.23 -32.50
C LEU A 756 -5.36 44.25 -31.00
N ASP A 757 -6.38 44.58 -30.20
CA ASP A 757 -6.28 44.55 -28.74
C ASP A 757 -6.21 43.09 -28.25
N ASP A 758 -5.86 42.86 -26.99
CA ASP A 758 -5.70 41.51 -26.45
C ASP A 758 -7.05 40.80 -26.28
N GLN A 759 -7.07 39.46 -26.41
CA GLN A 759 -8.27 38.61 -26.50
C GLN A 759 -9.25 38.95 -27.64
N CYS A 760 -8.94 39.92 -28.51
CA CYS A 760 -9.87 40.39 -29.55
C CYS A 760 -9.56 39.80 -30.94
N ALA A 761 -10.61 39.63 -31.75
CA ALA A 761 -10.57 39.03 -33.07
C ALA A 761 -10.46 40.04 -34.23
N ILE A 762 -9.79 39.60 -35.31
CA ILE A 762 -9.84 40.20 -36.64
C ILE A 762 -10.31 39.16 -37.67
N VAL A 763 -11.44 39.44 -38.32
CA VAL A 763 -11.99 38.61 -39.41
C VAL A 763 -11.60 39.20 -40.75
N VAL A 764 -10.88 38.44 -41.57
CA VAL A 764 -10.54 38.82 -42.94
C VAL A 764 -11.39 37.99 -43.89
N PHE A 765 -12.33 38.65 -44.59
CA PHE A 765 -13.14 38.04 -45.65
C PHE A 765 -12.45 38.11 -47.02
N GLY A 766 -12.78 37.18 -47.91
CA GLY A 766 -12.29 37.13 -49.28
C GLY A 766 -12.68 38.35 -50.13
N GLY A 767 -13.87 38.90 -49.90
CA GLY A 767 -14.43 39.97 -50.72
C GLY A 767 -15.75 40.52 -50.20
N GLY A 768 -16.72 40.72 -51.09
CA GLY A 768 -18.07 41.17 -50.72
C GLY A 768 -18.15 42.59 -50.15
N THR A 769 -19.23 42.88 -49.44
CA THR A 769 -19.40 44.08 -48.60
C THR A 769 -19.87 43.65 -47.19
N PRO A 770 -18.96 43.17 -46.33
CA PRO A 770 -19.32 42.58 -45.03
C PRO A 770 -20.31 43.45 -44.25
N THR A 771 -21.45 42.87 -43.88
CA THR A 771 -22.60 43.55 -43.29
C THR A 771 -23.14 42.75 -42.11
N GLY A 772 -22.66 43.08 -40.92
CA GLY A 772 -22.97 42.40 -39.67
C GLY A 772 -22.37 43.17 -38.48
N ASP A 773 -22.58 42.65 -37.28
CA ASP A 773 -21.94 43.15 -36.05
C ASP A 773 -20.64 42.39 -35.74
N PHE A 774 -20.56 41.11 -36.13
CA PHE A 774 -19.38 40.24 -36.01
C PHE A 774 -18.75 40.30 -34.61
N GLY A 775 -19.58 40.29 -33.57
CA GLY A 775 -19.18 40.37 -32.17
C GLY A 775 -18.36 41.60 -31.77
N GLY A 776 -18.30 42.63 -32.62
CA GLY A 776 -17.40 43.78 -32.45
C GLY A 776 -16.01 43.61 -33.07
N ALA A 777 -15.69 42.43 -33.62
CA ALA A 777 -14.40 42.10 -34.20
C ALA A 777 -13.98 43.07 -35.31
N LEU A 778 -12.67 43.22 -35.52
CA LEU A 778 -12.16 44.01 -36.62
C LEU A 778 -12.45 43.30 -37.95
N VAL A 779 -13.27 43.90 -38.81
CA VAL A 779 -13.62 43.28 -40.10
C VAL A 779 -12.86 43.93 -41.26
N GLN A 780 -12.17 43.10 -42.05
CA GLN A 780 -11.47 43.52 -43.25
C GLN A 780 -11.81 42.63 -44.46
N THR A 781 -11.48 43.13 -45.66
CA THR A 781 -11.55 42.35 -46.89
C THR A 781 -10.15 42.16 -47.48
N ALA A 782 -9.91 41.05 -48.17
CA ALA A 782 -8.61 40.72 -48.74
C ALA A 782 -8.10 41.86 -49.64
N SER A 783 -6.86 42.32 -49.43
CA SER A 783 -6.31 43.44 -50.21
C SER A 783 -6.06 43.11 -51.69
N THR A 784 -6.07 41.81 -52.03
CA THR A 784 -6.08 41.27 -53.40
C THR A 784 -7.49 41.08 -53.98
N GLY A 785 -8.54 41.13 -53.15
CA GLY A 785 -9.94 40.88 -53.50
C GLY A 785 -10.32 39.40 -53.59
N TYR A 786 -9.51 38.50 -53.03
CA TYR A 786 -9.80 37.07 -52.85
C TYR A 786 -8.78 36.45 -51.87
N ILE A 787 -9.19 35.71 -50.84
CA ILE A 787 -8.21 34.97 -50.01
C ILE A 787 -7.68 33.79 -50.81
N GLY A 788 -8.55 32.93 -51.33
CA GLY A 788 -8.20 31.77 -52.13
C GLY A 788 -7.69 30.60 -51.32
N LEU A 789 -8.45 30.30 -50.27
CA LEU A 789 -8.40 29.03 -49.53
C LEU A 789 -8.80 27.88 -50.47
N ASN A 790 -8.37 26.66 -50.15
CA ASN A 790 -8.54 25.50 -51.01
C ASN A 790 -9.28 24.39 -50.27
N ASN A 791 -10.45 24.02 -50.76
CA ASN A 791 -11.30 22.94 -50.29
C ASN A 791 -10.57 21.59 -50.07
N GLY A 792 -9.42 21.37 -50.71
CA GLY A 792 -8.59 20.18 -50.52
C GLY A 792 -7.58 20.25 -49.37
N GLY A 793 -7.60 21.32 -48.58
CA GLY A 793 -6.58 21.73 -47.62
C GLY A 793 -5.61 22.76 -48.20
N ASP A 794 -5.17 23.69 -47.35
CA ASP A 794 -4.16 24.71 -47.64
C ASP A 794 -3.36 25.06 -46.38
N THR A 795 -2.41 25.97 -46.51
CA THR A 795 -1.66 26.57 -45.39
C THR A 795 -2.07 28.02 -45.23
N VAL A 796 -2.50 28.44 -44.04
CA VAL A 796 -2.70 29.84 -43.68
C VAL A 796 -1.47 30.34 -42.93
N THR A 797 -0.90 31.47 -43.32
CA THR A 797 0.33 32.03 -42.70
C THR A 797 0.17 33.51 -42.39
N ILE A 798 0.45 33.90 -41.15
CA ILE A 798 0.62 35.28 -40.71
C ILE A 798 2.10 35.60 -40.65
N SER A 799 2.50 36.75 -41.18
CA SER A 799 3.88 37.25 -41.07
C SER A 799 3.92 38.73 -40.79
N ASP A 800 4.92 39.16 -40.02
CA ASP A 800 5.11 40.56 -39.65
C ASP A 800 5.55 41.45 -40.83
N GLY A 801 5.66 42.76 -40.58
CA GLY A 801 6.16 43.72 -41.56
C GLY A 801 7.63 43.55 -41.99
N ALA A 802 8.38 42.65 -41.35
CA ALA A 802 9.74 42.25 -41.73
C ALA A 802 9.78 40.93 -42.54
N GLY A 803 8.66 40.19 -42.59
CA GLY A 803 8.54 38.88 -43.25
C GLY A 803 8.90 37.70 -42.34
N VAL A 804 8.89 37.88 -41.02
CA VAL A 804 8.99 36.79 -40.03
C VAL A 804 7.61 36.18 -39.84
N VAL A 805 7.50 34.85 -39.99
CA VAL A 805 6.26 34.11 -39.71
C VAL A 805 5.96 34.19 -38.22
N GLN A 806 4.74 34.64 -37.88
CA GLN A 806 4.25 34.74 -36.51
C GLN A 806 3.32 33.56 -36.17
N LEU A 807 2.57 33.08 -37.17
CA LEU A 807 1.68 31.93 -37.05
C LEU A 807 1.59 31.22 -38.41
N GLN A 808 1.54 29.90 -38.40
CA GLN A 808 1.26 29.08 -39.58
C GLN A 808 0.39 27.88 -39.21
N VAL A 809 -0.76 27.75 -39.87
CA VAL A 809 -1.70 26.64 -39.70
C VAL A 809 -1.84 25.89 -41.04
N ILE A 810 -1.90 24.57 -41.00
CA ILE A 810 -2.21 23.73 -42.16
C ILE A 810 -3.52 23.01 -41.85
N TYR A 811 -4.57 23.25 -42.64
CA TYR A 811 -5.88 22.63 -42.46
C TYR A 811 -6.14 21.54 -43.51
N GLY A 812 -7.03 20.60 -43.16
CA GLY A 812 -7.40 19.46 -44.00
C GLY A 812 -8.39 19.81 -45.10
N GLY A 813 -8.90 18.79 -45.80
CA GLY A 813 -9.89 19.00 -46.88
C GLY A 813 -11.32 19.12 -46.36
N GLU A 814 -11.86 20.34 -46.30
CA GLU A 814 -13.29 20.66 -46.07
C GLU A 814 -14.21 20.33 -47.27
N GLY A 815 -13.64 19.97 -48.42
CA GLY A 815 -14.32 20.04 -49.71
C GLY A 815 -15.58 19.18 -49.85
N GLY A 816 -16.73 19.85 -49.79
CA GLY A 816 -18.07 19.29 -49.90
C GLY A 816 -18.94 19.53 -48.66
N ASP A 817 -18.37 20.05 -47.56
CA ASP A 817 -19.06 20.16 -46.26
C ASP A 817 -19.81 21.49 -46.04
N ASN A 818 -19.53 22.53 -46.84
CA ASN A 818 -20.27 23.81 -46.86
C ASN A 818 -20.34 24.55 -45.50
N GLN A 819 -19.26 24.51 -44.72
CA GLN A 819 -19.15 25.09 -43.38
C GLN A 819 -17.68 25.45 -43.07
N SER A 820 -17.42 26.14 -41.97
CA SER A 820 -16.08 26.42 -41.48
C SER A 820 -15.49 25.28 -40.64
N LEU A 821 -14.18 25.35 -40.46
CA LEU A 821 -13.44 24.72 -39.37
C LEU A 821 -13.22 25.74 -38.24
N THR A 822 -13.60 25.39 -37.02
CA THR A 822 -13.31 26.19 -35.81
C THR A 822 -12.55 25.37 -34.78
N ARG A 823 -11.91 26.03 -33.81
CA ARG A 823 -11.31 25.38 -32.64
C ARG A 823 -12.38 25.05 -31.60
N SER A 824 -12.12 24.06 -30.76
CA SER A 824 -12.97 23.73 -29.62
C SER A 824 -12.08 23.19 -28.49
N PRO A 825 -11.98 23.89 -27.34
CA PRO A 825 -12.51 25.22 -27.06
C PRO A 825 -12.10 26.25 -28.13
N ASP A 826 -12.95 27.24 -28.43
CA ASP A 826 -12.51 28.37 -29.25
C ASP A 826 -11.27 29.02 -28.63
N VAL A 827 -10.42 29.62 -29.45
CA VAL A 827 -9.20 30.36 -29.06
C VAL A 827 -8.07 29.49 -28.46
N TYR A 828 -8.39 28.48 -27.64
CA TYR A 828 -7.43 27.69 -26.86
C TYR A 828 -7.28 26.24 -27.36
N GLY A 829 -8.30 25.65 -27.98
CA GLY A 829 -8.29 24.25 -28.41
C GLY A 829 -7.33 23.97 -29.57
N ASP A 830 -6.47 22.97 -29.42
CA ASP A 830 -5.29 22.77 -30.28
C ASP A 830 -5.59 22.28 -31.72
N THR A 831 -6.81 21.77 -31.96
CA THR A 831 -7.22 21.17 -33.23
C THR A 831 -8.50 21.80 -33.79
N PHE A 832 -8.72 21.63 -35.10
CA PHE A 832 -9.90 22.13 -35.81
C PHE A 832 -10.99 21.05 -35.94
N PHE A 833 -12.21 21.42 -35.59
CA PHE A 833 -13.44 20.66 -35.78
C PHE A 833 -14.32 21.32 -36.84
N LYS A 834 -15.25 20.57 -37.41
CA LYS A 834 -16.30 21.17 -38.25
C LYS A 834 -17.22 22.00 -37.35
N HIS A 835 -17.55 23.21 -37.76
CA HIS A 835 -18.37 24.12 -36.95
C HIS A 835 -19.66 23.47 -36.43
N SER A 836 -20.39 22.75 -37.28
CA SER A 836 -21.64 22.06 -36.88
C SER A 836 -21.47 20.80 -36.01
N GLU A 837 -20.24 20.36 -35.74
CA GLU A 837 -19.95 19.27 -34.79
C GLU A 837 -19.78 19.78 -33.36
N VAL A 838 -19.46 21.07 -33.18
CA VAL A 838 -19.20 21.70 -31.87
C VAL A 838 -20.23 22.77 -31.50
N ALA A 839 -20.72 23.55 -32.48
CA ALA A 839 -21.69 24.62 -32.25
C ALA A 839 -23.05 24.11 -31.77
N SER A 840 -23.45 24.54 -30.57
CA SER A 840 -24.67 24.06 -29.89
C SER A 840 -25.98 24.41 -30.60
N ASP A 841 -26.00 25.46 -31.42
CA ASP A 841 -27.16 25.88 -32.22
C ASP A 841 -27.21 25.23 -33.63
N GLY A 842 -26.16 24.50 -34.02
CA GLY A 842 -26.00 23.89 -35.33
C GLY A 842 -25.65 24.88 -36.45
N SER A 843 -25.10 26.05 -36.12
CA SER A 843 -24.51 26.98 -37.07
C SER A 843 -23.34 26.36 -37.84
N LEU A 844 -23.09 26.90 -39.03
CA LEU A 844 -22.08 26.41 -39.99
C LEU A 844 -20.83 27.32 -40.07
N TRP A 845 -20.87 28.47 -39.39
CA TRP A 845 -19.80 29.45 -39.24
C TRP A 845 -20.20 30.50 -38.20
N SER A 846 -19.24 31.11 -37.49
CA SER A 846 -19.47 32.11 -36.43
C SER A 846 -18.58 33.37 -36.49
N PRO A 847 -18.26 33.96 -37.66
CA PRO A 847 -17.24 35.01 -37.75
C PRO A 847 -17.47 36.18 -36.79
N GLY A 848 -16.51 36.40 -35.90
CA GLY A 848 -16.53 37.37 -34.81
C GLY A 848 -17.10 36.85 -33.49
N TYR A 849 -17.39 35.56 -33.38
CA TYR A 849 -17.98 34.90 -32.20
C TYR A 849 -17.38 33.49 -32.00
N THR A 850 -17.40 33.00 -30.75
CA THR A 850 -17.18 31.57 -30.47
C THR A 850 -18.28 30.71 -31.10
N HIS A 851 -18.09 29.38 -31.14
CA HIS A 851 -19.07 28.44 -31.68
C HIS A 851 -20.34 28.30 -30.79
N GLU A 852 -20.31 28.81 -29.55
CA GLU A 852 -21.49 29.05 -28.68
C GLU A 852 -22.14 30.42 -28.91
N GLY A 853 -21.49 31.34 -29.63
CA GLY A 853 -22.00 32.68 -29.95
C GLY A 853 -21.55 33.79 -29.00
N VAL A 854 -20.47 33.61 -28.23
CA VAL A 854 -19.87 34.66 -27.38
C VAL A 854 -19.10 35.66 -28.25
N PRO A 855 -19.27 36.99 -28.11
CA PRO A 855 -18.60 37.98 -28.96
C PRO A 855 -17.07 38.04 -28.77
N LEU A 856 -16.29 37.78 -29.83
CA LEU A 856 -14.81 37.85 -29.81
C LEU A 856 -14.26 39.27 -30.08
N GLY A 857 -15.03 40.32 -29.81
CA GLY A 857 -14.67 41.69 -30.20
C GLY A 857 -15.23 42.81 -29.34
N SER A 858 -15.81 42.50 -28.18
CA SER A 858 -16.16 43.51 -27.18
C SER A 858 -14.92 44.15 -26.56
N CYS A 859 -13.86 43.37 -26.34
CA CYS A 859 -12.66 43.75 -25.56
C CYS A 859 -12.96 44.23 -24.11
N ASP A 860 -14.22 44.23 -23.71
CA ASP A 860 -14.68 44.20 -22.32
C ASP A 860 -14.69 42.73 -21.90
N GLN A 861 -14.15 42.47 -20.71
CA GLN A 861 -14.03 41.15 -20.07
C GLN A 861 -15.40 40.43 -20.02
N PRO A 862 -15.40 39.08 -19.90
CA PRO A 862 -16.62 38.35 -19.56
C PRO A 862 -17.30 38.99 -18.33
N VAL A 863 -18.64 38.95 -18.32
CA VAL A 863 -19.43 39.83 -17.44
C VAL A 863 -19.15 39.48 -15.98
N ASP A 864 -18.57 40.42 -15.24
CA ASP A 864 -18.46 40.39 -13.77
C ASP A 864 -19.70 41.12 -13.20
N SER A 865 -20.68 40.37 -12.70
CA SER A 865 -21.96 40.93 -12.21
C SER A 865 -21.89 41.59 -10.84
N ASP A 866 -20.92 41.25 -10.00
CA ASP A 866 -20.88 41.67 -8.60
C ASP A 866 -19.67 42.56 -8.21
N GLY A 867 -18.62 42.53 -9.02
CA GLY A 867 -17.49 43.45 -9.03
C GLY A 867 -16.23 42.93 -8.34
N ASP A 868 -16.01 41.62 -8.28
CA ASP A 868 -14.96 40.98 -7.48
C ASP A 868 -13.64 40.72 -8.22
N GLY A 869 -13.71 40.49 -9.55
CA GLY A 869 -12.57 40.20 -10.42
C GLY A 869 -12.73 38.95 -11.28
N ILE A 870 -13.63 38.04 -10.91
CA ILE A 870 -14.01 36.83 -11.65
C ILE A 870 -15.26 37.15 -12.49
N SER A 871 -15.54 36.35 -13.53
CA SER A 871 -16.68 36.59 -14.44
C SER A 871 -17.76 35.53 -14.33
N ASP A 872 -19.03 35.91 -14.51
CA ASP A 872 -20.30 35.17 -14.41
C ASP A 872 -20.34 33.73 -15.00
N GLU A 873 -19.39 33.34 -15.85
CA GLU A 873 -19.28 31.99 -16.44
C GLU A 873 -18.29 31.06 -15.73
N PHE A 874 -17.40 31.63 -14.92
CA PHE A 874 -16.43 30.95 -14.04
C PHE A 874 -16.69 31.25 -12.56
N ASP A 875 -17.40 32.33 -12.27
CA ASP A 875 -17.82 32.75 -10.94
C ASP A 875 -18.82 31.74 -10.31
N ASN A 876 -18.36 31.06 -9.26
CA ASN A 876 -19.17 30.13 -8.47
C ASN A 876 -20.10 30.83 -7.47
N CYS A 877 -20.02 32.16 -7.28
CA CYS A 877 -20.87 32.88 -6.36
C CYS A 877 -21.11 34.34 -6.75
N TYR A 878 -22.36 34.66 -7.11
CA TYR A 878 -22.83 36.03 -7.37
C TYR A 878 -22.86 36.99 -6.14
N LEU A 879 -21.98 36.80 -5.16
CA LEU A 879 -21.63 37.70 -4.07
C LEU A 879 -20.08 37.72 -3.90
N PRO A 880 -19.41 38.90 -3.86
CA PRO A 880 -17.98 38.97 -4.14
C PRO A 880 -17.08 38.02 -3.32
N ASN A 881 -16.49 37.03 -3.99
CA ASN A 881 -15.54 36.04 -3.45
C ASN A 881 -14.34 35.82 -4.41
N PRO A 882 -13.36 36.75 -4.47
CA PRO A 882 -12.27 36.67 -5.45
C PRO A 882 -11.34 35.45 -5.33
N GLY A 883 -11.43 34.68 -4.24
CA GLY A 883 -10.69 33.42 -4.04
C GLY A 883 -11.47 32.18 -4.47
N GLN A 884 -12.73 32.33 -4.91
CA GLN A 884 -13.59 31.28 -5.46
C GLN A 884 -13.69 30.02 -4.57
N GLU A 885 -13.57 30.18 -3.25
CA GLU A 885 -13.57 29.09 -2.29
C GLU A 885 -14.90 28.29 -2.38
N ASP A 886 -14.81 27.00 -2.72
CA ASP A 886 -15.89 26.00 -2.80
C ASP A 886 -15.39 24.73 -2.09
N CYS A 887 -15.56 24.71 -0.77
CA CYS A 887 -14.89 23.76 0.11
C CYS A 887 -15.50 22.34 0.09
N ASP A 888 -16.70 22.20 -0.46
CA ASP A 888 -17.44 20.93 -0.53
C ASP A 888 -17.72 20.45 -1.97
N PHE A 889 -17.30 21.23 -2.96
CA PHE A 889 -17.19 20.92 -4.40
C PHE A 889 -18.52 20.65 -5.11
N ASP A 890 -19.52 21.55 -4.98
CA ASP A 890 -20.70 21.53 -5.88
C ASP A 890 -20.86 22.68 -6.88
N GLY A 891 -19.89 23.58 -6.94
CA GLY A 891 -19.88 24.71 -7.87
C GLY A 891 -20.70 25.90 -7.38
N ILE A 892 -20.89 26.03 -6.06
CA ILE A 892 -21.43 27.21 -5.40
C ILE A 892 -20.41 27.64 -4.33
N GLY A 893 -19.90 28.86 -4.42
CA GLY A 893 -18.87 29.32 -3.47
C GLY A 893 -19.39 29.51 -2.05
N ASP A 894 -18.54 29.23 -1.06
CA ASP A 894 -18.80 29.24 0.40
C ASP A 894 -19.53 30.52 0.85
N VAL A 895 -19.12 31.67 0.32
CA VAL A 895 -19.68 33.00 0.62
C VAL A 895 -21.17 33.09 0.25
N CYS A 896 -21.62 32.41 -0.81
CA CYS A 896 -23.01 32.38 -1.23
C CYS A 896 -23.85 31.46 -0.34
N GLU A 897 -23.31 30.31 0.04
CA GLU A 897 -24.00 29.32 0.86
C GLU A 897 -24.22 29.78 2.31
N ILE A 898 -23.20 30.43 2.91
CA ILE A 898 -23.33 31.11 4.20
C ILE A 898 -24.37 32.25 4.10
N ALA A 899 -24.41 32.97 2.98
CA ALA A 899 -25.31 34.12 2.79
C ALA A 899 -26.79 33.72 2.54
N ASP A 900 -27.05 32.56 1.94
CA ASP A 900 -28.39 32.05 1.67
C ASP A 900 -28.91 31.07 2.76
N GLY A 901 -27.99 30.48 3.54
CA GLY A 901 -28.23 29.62 4.69
C GLY A 901 -28.38 28.13 4.33
N THR A 902 -27.69 27.67 3.28
CA THR A 902 -27.51 26.26 2.92
C THR A 902 -26.47 25.59 3.82
N GLN A 903 -25.37 26.28 4.12
CA GLN A 903 -24.39 25.90 5.15
C GLN A 903 -24.51 26.80 6.41
N GLU A 904 -24.03 26.32 7.57
CA GLU A 904 -23.92 27.11 8.81
C GLU A 904 -22.45 27.55 9.00
N ASP A 905 -22.25 28.83 9.38
CA ASP A 905 -21.01 29.39 9.94
C ASP A 905 -21.35 29.83 11.37
N VAL A 906 -21.11 28.95 12.35
CA VAL A 906 -21.51 29.17 13.76
C VAL A 906 -20.54 30.08 14.48
N ASN A 907 -19.27 30.10 14.07
CA ASN A 907 -18.21 30.86 14.75
C ASN A 907 -18.03 32.29 14.21
N GLY A 908 -18.43 32.53 12.96
CA GLY A 908 -18.46 33.83 12.28
C GLY A 908 -17.16 34.22 11.58
N ASN A 909 -16.29 33.26 11.22
CA ASN A 909 -15.01 33.52 10.56
C ASN A 909 -15.11 33.65 9.03
N GLY A 910 -16.23 33.22 8.43
CA GLY A 910 -16.44 33.23 6.98
C GLY A 910 -16.07 31.92 6.25
N ILE A 911 -15.81 30.84 6.97
CA ILE A 911 -15.64 29.47 6.45
C ILE A 911 -16.83 28.63 6.91
N PRO A 912 -17.41 27.72 6.09
CA PRO A 912 -18.51 26.87 6.53
C PRO A 912 -18.08 25.83 7.58
N ASP A 913 -18.93 25.56 8.58
CA ASP A 913 -18.64 24.64 9.70
C ASP A 913 -18.24 23.21 9.23
N ASP A 914 -18.85 22.71 8.15
CA ASP A 914 -18.56 21.36 7.59
C ASP A 914 -17.22 21.29 6.83
N CYS A 915 -16.59 22.46 6.62
CA CYS A 915 -15.30 22.65 5.96
C CYS A 915 -14.18 23.09 6.91
N GLU A 916 -14.51 23.37 8.17
CA GLU A 916 -13.50 23.50 9.23
C GLU A 916 -12.94 22.11 9.56
N GLY A 917 -11.63 21.92 9.34
CA GLY A 917 -10.91 20.79 9.92
C GLY A 917 -11.06 20.80 11.44
N GLU A 918 -11.22 19.61 12.07
CA GLU A 918 -11.59 19.51 13.49
C GLU A 918 -10.73 20.43 14.37
N ILE A 919 -11.37 21.41 15.03
CA ILE A 919 -10.70 22.29 15.99
C ILE A 919 -9.98 21.40 17.02
N PRO A 920 -8.65 21.53 17.20
CA PRO A 920 -7.89 20.57 18.00
C PRO A 920 -8.34 20.64 19.48
N THR A 921 -9.15 19.66 19.88
CA THR A 921 -9.63 19.51 21.27
C THR A 921 -8.58 18.90 22.21
N ASN A 922 -7.39 18.58 21.66
CA ASN A 922 -6.29 17.84 22.27
C ASN A 922 -5.35 18.72 23.13
N LEU A 923 -5.77 19.92 23.50
CA LEU A 923 -5.05 20.81 24.42
C LEU A 923 -5.99 21.70 25.24
N TRP A 924 -5.58 22.09 26.44
CA TRP A 924 -6.34 23.05 27.27
C TRP A 924 -5.52 23.76 28.34
N ILE A 925 -6.01 24.92 28.77
CA ILE A 925 -5.48 25.64 29.94
C ILE A 925 -5.94 24.89 31.20
N ASN A 926 -4.99 24.45 32.02
CA ASN A 926 -5.24 23.49 33.10
C ASN A 926 -5.28 24.15 34.49
N GLU A 927 -4.38 25.11 34.73
CA GLU A 927 -4.24 25.82 36.01
C GLU A 927 -3.70 27.24 35.76
N PHE A 928 -4.15 28.24 36.51
CA PHE A 928 -3.54 29.58 36.51
C PHE A 928 -3.69 30.30 37.85
N HIS A 929 -2.72 31.15 38.19
CA HIS A 929 -2.79 32.08 39.33
C HIS A 929 -2.72 33.52 38.83
N TYR A 930 -3.74 34.33 39.15
CA TYR A 930 -3.87 35.70 38.68
C TYR A 930 -4.13 36.73 39.79
N ASP A 931 -4.58 36.35 40.99
CA ASP A 931 -4.84 37.31 42.08
C ASP A 931 -4.41 36.85 43.49
N ASN A 932 -3.61 37.69 44.16
CA ASN A 932 -3.03 37.40 45.46
C ASN A 932 -3.33 38.48 46.52
N SER A 933 -3.14 38.11 47.79
CA SER A 933 -3.27 39.01 48.95
C SER A 933 -2.11 40.01 49.10
N GLY A 934 -1.80 40.82 48.08
CA GLY A 934 -0.87 41.94 48.24
C GLY A 934 -0.30 42.55 46.97
N SER A 935 0.65 41.85 46.38
CA SER A 935 1.39 42.26 45.19
C SER A 935 1.73 41.03 44.38
N ASP A 936 1.23 41.00 43.15
CA ASP A 936 1.68 40.30 41.94
C ASP A 936 2.94 39.44 42.17
N LEU A 937 2.74 38.23 42.71
CA LEU A 937 3.77 37.28 43.13
C LEU A 937 3.28 35.86 42.82
N ASN A 938 4.18 35.06 42.22
CA ASN A 938 3.94 33.67 41.82
C ASN A 938 2.80 33.47 40.80
N GLU A 939 2.46 34.49 40.00
CA GLU A 939 1.57 34.32 38.84
C GLU A 939 2.16 33.31 37.84
N PHE A 940 1.31 32.43 37.33
CA PHE A 940 1.68 31.38 36.37
C PHE A 940 0.46 30.93 35.56
N VAL A 941 0.73 30.28 34.43
CA VAL A 941 -0.26 29.52 33.65
C VAL A 941 0.31 28.12 33.40
N GLU A 942 -0.57 27.15 33.38
CA GLU A 942 -0.33 25.74 33.06
C GLU A 942 -1.27 25.28 31.95
N VAL A 943 -0.75 24.46 31.05
CA VAL A 943 -1.42 23.91 29.87
C VAL A 943 -1.17 22.40 29.84
N VAL A 944 -2.19 21.62 29.47
CA VAL A 944 -2.02 20.20 29.09
C VAL A 944 -2.06 20.12 27.57
N LEU A 945 -1.11 19.38 27.00
CA LEU A 945 -1.12 18.92 25.62
C LEU A 945 -1.27 17.39 25.63
N LEU A 946 -2.12 16.84 24.76
CA LEU A 946 -2.14 15.39 24.48
C LEU A 946 -1.02 15.03 23.48
N ASP A 947 -0.67 13.75 23.41
CA ASP A 947 0.29 13.24 22.41
C ASP A 947 -0.21 13.57 20.99
N GLY A 948 0.71 14.04 20.13
CA GLY A 948 0.40 14.50 18.77
C GLY A 948 0.25 16.02 18.62
N VAL A 949 0.30 16.81 19.71
CA VAL A 949 0.37 18.29 19.65
C VAL A 949 1.81 18.75 19.88
N ASP A 950 2.48 19.33 18.87
CA ASP A 950 3.81 19.92 19.07
C ASP A 950 3.70 21.22 19.90
N PRO A 951 4.33 21.30 21.09
CA PRO A 951 4.36 22.55 21.86
C PRO A 951 4.98 23.73 21.11
N SER A 952 5.80 23.51 20.06
CA SER A 952 6.38 24.60 19.26
C SER A 952 5.35 25.36 18.41
N GLN A 953 4.23 24.72 18.03
CA GLN A 953 3.12 25.31 17.27
C GLN A 953 2.06 25.98 18.16
N VAL A 954 2.07 25.72 19.47
CA VAL A 954 1.07 26.23 20.42
C VAL A 954 1.51 27.57 21.03
N THR A 955 0.61 28.55 21.04
CA THR A 955 0.80 29.87 21.67
C THR A 955 -0.31 30.17 22.67
N LEU A 956 0.07 30.77 23.81
CA LEU A 956 -0.84 31.37 24.79
C LEU A 956 -0.84 32.89 24.65
N THR A 957 -1.99 33.50 24.39
CA THR A 957 -2.14 34.96 24.27
C THR A 957 -3.01 35.53 25.41
N LEU A 958 -2.55 36.58 26.09
CA LEU A 958 -3.26 37.27 27.19
C LEU A 958 -4.00 38.52 26.70
N TYR A 959 -5.23 38.74 27.17
CA TYR A 959 -6.13 39.81 26.71
C TYR A 959 -6.70 40.66 27.85
N ASN A 960 -6.72 41.98 27.65
CA ASN A 960 -7.36 42.92 28.57
C ASN A 960 -8.85 43.00 28.25
N GLY A 961 -9.73 42.55 29.14
CA GLY A 961 -11.16 42.48 28.86
C GLY A 961 -11.90 43.81 28.99
N SER A 962 -11.23 44.88 29.44
CA SER A 962 -11.78 46.25 29.40
C SER A 962 -11.74 46.89 28.01
N ASN A 963 -10.92 46.39 27.08
CA ASN A 963 -10.86 46.87 25.70
C ASN A 963 -10.78 45.76 24.62
N GLY A 964 -10.60 44.50 25.01
CA GLY A 964 -10.45 43.35 24.11
C GLY A 964 -9.07 43.25 23.44
N VAL A 965 -8.04 43.90 23.99
CA VAL A 965 -6.72 43.99 23.33
C VAL A 965 -5.72 43.00 23.94
N ALA A 966 -4.99 42.28 23.10
CA ALA A 966 -3.89 41.40 23.48
C ALA A 966 -2.71 42.20 24.09
N TYR A 967 -2.13 41.72 25.18
CA TYR A 967 -1.03 42.39 25.89
C TYR A 967 0.17 41.50 26.26
N GLY A 968 0.08 40.19 26.02
CA GLY A 968 1.17 39.23 26.15
C GLY A 968 0.93 38.03 25.25
N SER A 969 1.99 37.41 24.76
CA SER A 969 1.96 36.21 23.93
C SER A 969 3.21 35.39 24.26
N TYR A 970 3.04 34.08 24.41
CA TYR A 970 4.03 33.13 24.92
C TYR A 970 3.90 31.81 24.17
N ASN A 971 4.99 31.31 23.60
CA ASN A 971 5.00 30.04 22.87
C ASN A 971 5.22 28.89 23.88
N ILE A 972 4.47 27.79 23.78
CA ILE A 972 4.55 26.71 24.78
C ILE A 972 5.93 26.03 24.72
N GLY A 973 6.44 25.70 23.54
CA GLY A 973 7.74 25.04 23.36
C GLY A 973 8.94 25.88 23.79
N ALA A 974 8.85 27.21 23.66
CA ALA A 974 9.96 28.12 23.98
C ALA A 974 9.89 28.76 25.38
N ASP A 975 8.69 29.11 25.87
CA ASP A 975 8.49 29.91 27.09
C ASP A 975 7.97 29.09 28.29
N PHE A 976 7.52 27.84 28.10
CA PHE A 976 7.04 26.97 29.18
C PHE A 976 8.06 25.88 29.54
N ILE A 977 7.95 25.37 30.77
CA ILE A 977 8.77 24.28 31.29
C ILE A 977 7.90 23.01 31.34
N PRO A 978 8.31 21.90 30.71
CA PRO A 978 7.61 20.63 30.81
C PRO A 978 7.67 20.08 32.25
N GLY A 979 6.54 19.55 32.70
CA GLY A 979 6.30 19.04 34.05
C GLY A 979 6.03 17.53 34.07
N GLU A 980 4.91 17.14 34.68
CA GLU A 980 4.42 15.77 34.71
C GLU A 980 3.97 15.30 33.31
N THR A 981 4.23 14.03 33.03
CA THR A 981 3.86 13.34 31.78
C THR A 981 3.13 12.06 32.13
N GLY A 982 2.07 11.77 31.39
CA GLY A 982 1.31 10.53 31.48
C GLY A 982 1.45 9.67 30.23
N SER A 983 0.57 8.69 30.09
CA SER A 983 0.37 8.00 28.80
C SER A 983 -0.58 8.87 27.99
N GLY A 984 -0.15 9.37 26.82
CA GLY A 984 -1.00 10.21 25.97
C GLY A 984 -1.01 11.71 26.30
N TRP A 985 -0.19 12.22 27.23
CA TRP A 985 -0.23 13.65 27.61
C TRP A 985 1.00 14.17 28.36
N ALA A 986 1.22 15.49 28.25
CA ALA A 986 2.23 16.25 28.99
C ALA A 986 1.69 17.59 29.53
N ILE A 987 2.09 17.95 30.75
CA ILE A 987 1.82 19.25 31.37
C ILE A 987 2.98 20.21 31.10
N TYR A 988 2.66 21.44 30.73
CA TYR A 988 3.60 22.55 30.55
C TYR A 988 3.20 23.71 31.47
N SER A 989 4.15 24.30 32.21
CA SER A 989 3.87 25.45 33.09
C SER A 989 4.90 26.58 32.91
N SER A 990 4.45 27.83 33.01
CA SER A 990 5.34 29.00 32.98
C SER A 990 4.93 30.07 33.99
N ALA A 991 5.94 30.68 34.63
CA ALA A 991 5.74 31.79 35.56
C ALA A 991 5.62 33.11 34.77
N ILE A 992 4.39 33.55 34.54
CA ILE A 992 4.05 34.72 33.73
C ILE A 992 3.73 35.89 34.66
N SER A 993 4.53 36.97 34.60
CA SER A 993 4.35 38.13 35.49
C SER A 993 3.56 39.25 34.83
N GLY A 994 2.58 39.80 35.56
CA GLY A 994 1.72 40.89 35.10
C GLY A 994 0.42 40.42 34.46
N ILE A 995 -0.07 39.23 34.84
CA ILE A 995 -1.44 38.81 34.53
C ILE A 995 -2.39 39.81 35.20
N GLN A 996 -3.43 40.25 34.49
CA GLN A 996 -4.26 41.36 34.97
C GLN A 996 -5.42 40.88 35.85
N ASN A 997 -5.53 41.43 37.05
CA ASN A 997 -6.55 41.11 38.07
C ASN A 997 -7.82 42.00 37.92
N GLY A 998 -8.17 42.41 36.70
CA GLY A 998 -9.03 43.57 36.42
C GLY A 998 -10.35 43.26 35.72
N GLY A 999 -11.18 42.40 36.32
CA GLY A 999 -12.35 41.77 35.69
C GLY A 999 -13.25 42.62 34.75
N PRO A 1000 -13.60 42.10 33.55
CA PRO A 1000 -13.12 40.84 32.98
C PRO A 1000 -11.73 41.00 32.35
N ASP A 1001 -10.94 39.93 32.38
CA ASP A 1001 -9.68 39.74 31.63
C ASP A 1001 -9.61 38.26 31.20
N GLY A 1002 -8.73 37.89 30.25
CA GLY A 1002 -8.74 36.52 29.72
C GLY A 1002 -7.50 36.11 28.92
N MET A 1003 -7.53 34.90 28.38
CA MET A 1003 -6.42 34.28 27.66
C MET A 1003 -6.91 33.25 26.62
N SER A 1004 -6.24 33.18 25.46
CA SER A 1004 -6.46 32.15 24.44
C SER A 1004 -5.31 31.16 24.36
N LEU A 1005 -5.60 29.93 23.96
CA LEU A 1005 -4.66 29.03 23.31
C LEU A 1005 -4.96 29.00 21.82
N ASP A 1006 -3.92 29.13 21.02
CA ASP A 1006 -3.95 29.02 19.56
C ASP A 1006 -2.86 28.05 19.06
N VAL A 1007 -3.17 27.32 18.00
CA VAL A 1007 -2.29 26.36 17.31
C VAL A 1007 -2.17 26.82 15.86
N ASP A 1008 -0.96 27.22 15.44
CA ASP A 1008 -0.68 27.82 14.12
C ASP A 1008 -1.67 28.93 13.68
N GLY A 1009 -2.15 29.71 14.67
CA GLY A 1009 -3.09 30.83 14.47
C GLY A 1009 -4.57 30.48 14.69
N SER A 1010 -4.94 29.20 14.70
CA SER A 1010 -6.30 28.72 14.97
C SER A 1010 -6.57 28.60 16.46
N VAL A 1011 -7.64 29.24 16.97
CA VAL A 1011 -7.92 29.34 18.41
C VAL A 1011 -8.62 28.10 18.95
N ALA A 1012 -7.84 27.23 19.63
CA ALA A 1012 -8.35 26.03 20.29
C ALA A 1012 -9.17 26.34 21.57
N ALA A 1013 -8.85 27.42 22.29
CA ALA A 1013 -9.61 27.83 23.47
C ALA A 1013 -9.52 29.34 23.72
N PHE A 1014 -10.62 29.97 24.16
CA PHE A 1014 -10.60 31.36 24.65
C PHE A 1014 -11.42 31.50 25.94
N ILE A 1015 -10.72 31.58 27.07
CA ILE A 1015 -11.32 31.69 28.41
C ILE A 1015 -11.11 33.08 29.01
N SER A 1016 -11.99 33.44 29.94
CA SER A 1016 -11.86 34.64 30.74
C SER A 1016 -12.24 34.39 32.19
N TYR A 1017 -11.90 35.35 33.05
CA TYR A 1017 -12.24 35.32 34.47
C TYR A 1017 -12.88 36.64 34.88
N GLU A 1018 -13.80 36.56 35.86
CA GLU A 1018 -14.66 37.66 36.32
C GLU A 1018 -15.66 38.20 35.27
N GLY A 1019 -15.96 37.42 34.23
CA GLY A 1019 -16.93 37.73 33.17
C GLY A 1019 -16.36 37.54 31.75
N SER A 1020 -17.22 37.63 30.74
CA SER A 1020 -16.85 37.50 29.32
C SER A 1020 -16.71 38.84 28.58
N PHE A 1021 -15.89 38.84 27.53
CA PHE A 1021 -15.68 39.97 26.62
C PHE A 1021 -15.35 39.46 25.21
N MET A 1022 -15.30 40.37 24.23
CA MET A 1022 -14.94 40.07 22.84
C MET A 1022 -13.54 40.62 22.55
N ALA A 1023 -12.67 39.85 21.90
CA ALA A 1023 -11.34 40.35 21.51
C ALA A 1023 -11.42 41.24 20.26
N THR A 1024 -10.45 42.14 20.12
CA THR A 1024 -10.43 43.22 19.12
C THR A 1024 -9.15 43.26 18.29
N ASP A 1025 -8.14 42.48 18.69
CA ASP A 1025 -6.93 42.11 17.97
C ASP A 1025 -6.43 40.75 18.53
N GLY A 1026 -5.30 40.25 18.05
CA GLY A 1026 -4.76 38.93 18.41
C GLY A 1026 -5.48 37.75 17.72
N PRO A 1027 -5.04 36.51 17.95
CA PRO A 1027 -5.63 35.30 17.36
C PRO A 1027 -7.15 35.17 17.59
N ALA A 1028 -7.65 35.57 18.77
CA ALA A 1028 -9.07 35.47 19.10
C ALA A 1028 -9.93 36.67 18.61
N VAL A 1029 -9.45 37.46 17.65
CA VAL A 1029 -10.16 38.67 17.17
C VAL A 1029 -11.60 38.36 16.73
N GLY A 1030 -12.57 39.13 17.25
CA GLY A 1030 -13.99 38.90 16.99
C GLY A 1030 -14.65 37.81 17.87
N MET A 1031 -13.88 36.85 18.40
CA MET A 1031 -14.41 35.81 19.30
C MET A 1031 -14.83 36.40 20.65
N THR A 1032 -15.79 35.75 21.32
CA THR A 1032 -16.22 36.08 22.69
C THR A 1032 -15.73 35.02 23.67
N SER A 1033 -15.04 35.44 24.73
CA SER A 1033 -14.45 34.55 25.73
C SER A 1033 -15.50 33.81 26.59
N THR A 1034 -15.13 32.62 27.06
CA THR A 1034 -15.94 31.86 28.03
C THR A 1034 -15.47 32.12 29.46
N ASP A 1035 -16.34 32.69 30.31
CA ASP A 1035 -16.04 32.95 31.72
C ASP A 1035 -15.93 31.63 32.50
N VAL A 1036 -14.78 31.36 33.13
CA VAL A 1036 -14.53 30.15 33.94
C VAL A 1036 -15.46 30.04 35.17
N GLY A 1037 -16.11 31.15 35.56
CA GLY A 1037 -17.12 31.18 36.62
C GLY A 1037 -16.57 31.01 38.05
N VAL A 1038 -15.25 30.86 38.19
CA VAL A 1038 -14.51 30.80 39.45
C VAL A 1038 -13.79 32.12 39.68
N LEU A 1039 -13.66 32.49 40.96
CA LEU A 1039 -13.15 33.79 41.40
C LEU A 1039 -12.03 33.55 42.41
N GLU A 1040 -10.85 34.10 42.16
CA GLU A 1040 -9.68 33.88 43.02
C GLU A 1040 -9.64 34.84 44.23
N GLN A 1041 -9.82 36.15 44.00
CA GLN A 1041 -9.91 37.24 44.99
C GLN A 1041 -9.10 37.14 46.29
N GLY A 1042 -7.84 37.59 46.20
CA GLY A 1042 -7.04 38.03 47.36
C GLY A 1042 -6.57 36.89 48.27
N VAL A 1043 -6.26 35.74 47.67
CA VAL A 1043 -5.85 34.50 48.34
C VAL A 1043 -4.33 34.44 48.59
N SER A 1044 -3.86 33.28 49.04
CA SER A 1044 -2.46 33.00 49.35
C SER A 1044 -1.61 32.91 48.08
N GLU A 1045 -0.30 33.16 48.17
CA GLU A 1045 0.70 33.04 47.09
C GLU A 1045 0.94 31.58 46.59
N LEU A 1046 0.06 30.66 46.99
CA LEU A 1046 0.05 29.21 46.75
C LEU A 1046 -1.36 28.73 46.35
N SER A 1047 -2.24 29.65 45.95
CA SER A 1047 -3.60 29.33 45.47
C SER A 1047 -3.65 29.54 43.96
N SER A 1048 -4.67 28.99 43.32
CA SER A 1048 -4.85 29.02 41.87
C SER A 1048 -6.29 28.67 41.48
N ILE A 1049 -6.67 28.98 40.25
CA ILE A 1049 -7.83 28.38 39.59
C ILE A 1049 -7.33 27.20 38.75
N GLY A 1050 -7.84 26.00 39.01
CA GLY A 1050 -7.43 24.77 38.33
C GLY A 1050 -8.60 23.85 37.98
N LEU A 1051 -8.38 22.94 37.04
CA LEU A 1051 -9.33 21.93 36.62
C LEU A 1051 -9.30 20.69 37.52
N THR A 1052 -10.47 20.22 37.96
CA THR A 1052 -10.60 18.99 38.77
C THR A 1052 -11.64 18.05 38.16
N GLY A 1053 -11.47 16.73 38.32
CA GLY A 1053 -12.32 15.74 37.66
C GLY A 1053 -11.55 14.54 37.13
N THR A 1054 -12.14 13.81 36.17
CA THR A 1054 -11.50 12.67 35.52
C THR A 1054 -11.99 12.57 34.08
N GLY A 1055 -11.07 12.58 33.12
CA GLY A 1055 -11.36 12.52 31.69
C GLY A 1055 -10.14 12.81 30.83
N GLY A 1056 -10.37 12.96 29.53
CA GLY A 1056 -9.34 13.17 28.51
C GLY A 1056 -9.41 14.55 27.84
N LEU A 1057 -10.55 15.25 27.95
CA LEU A 1057 -10.79 16.54 27.30
C LEU A 1057 -11.10 17.64 28.32
N ALA A 1058 -10.91 18.91 27.93
CA ALA A 1058 -11.19 20.08 28.77
C ALA A 1058 -12.60 20.08 29.40
N GLY A 1059 -13.60 19.60 28.66
CA GLY A 1059 -15.01 19.56 29.07
C GLY A 1059 -15.34 18.51 30.14
N ASP A 1060 -14.46 17.53 30.38
CA ASP A 1060 -14.66 16.50 31.42
C ASP A 1060 -14.38 17.03 32.84
N PHE A 1061 -13.67 18.16 32.93
CA PHE A 1061 -13.22 18.75 34.18
C PHE A 1061 -14.12 19.93 34.61
N THR A 1062 -13.97 20.34 35.87
CA THR A 1062 -14.66 21.50 36.43
C THR A 1062 -13.68 22.45 37.09
N TRP A 1063 -13.66 23.69 36.61
CA TRP A 1063 -12.93 24.80 37.22
C TRP A 1063 -13.24 24.92 38.70
N THR A 1064 -12.18 24.95 39.51
CA THR A 1064 -12.25 25.00 40.98
C THR A 1064 -11.15 25.90 41.54
N LEU A 1065 -11.43 26.58 42.65
CA LEU A 1065 -10.44 27.36 43.38
C LEU A 1065 -9.62 26.44 44.30
N LEU A 1066 -8.33 26.26 44.00
CA LEU A 1066 -7.38 25.49 44.78
C LEU A 1066 -6.74 26.42 45.83
N ILE A 1067 -7.01 26.17 47.11
CA ILE A 1067 -6.58 27.06 48.21
C ILE A 1067 -5.36 26.47 48.92
N ASP A 1068 -4.22 27.17 48.86
CA ASP A 1068 -2.91 26.68 49.35
C ASP A 1068 -2.48 25.32 48.72
N LEU A 1069 -2.91 25.07 47.47
CA LEU A 1069 -2.79 23.80 46.74
C LEU A 1069 -2.39 23.97 45.26
N ALA A 1070 -1.77 25.10 44.87
CA ALA A 1070 -1.31 25.29 43.49
C ALA A 1070 -0.24 24.27 43.08
N THR A 1071 -0.33 23.76 41.84
CA THR A 1071 0.35 22.54 41.36
C THR A 1071 1.25 22.71 40.12
N PRO A 1072 1.90 23.86 39.85
CA PRO A 1072 2.57 24.14 38.57
C PRO A 1072 3.57 23.05 38.17
N GLY A 1073 3.30 22.41 37.03
CA GLY A 1073 4.06 21.32 36.46
C GLY A 1073 3.60 19.92 36.91
N THR A 1074 2.41 19.77 37.50
CA THR A 1074 1.84 18.49 37.97
C THR A 1074 0.32 18.53 37.94
N ALA A 1075 -0.35 17.38 37.82
CA ALA A 1075 -1.82 17.35 37.80
C ALA A 1075 -2.45 17.94 39.08
N ASN A 1076 -3.54 18.70 38.94
CA ASN A 1076 -4.22 19.39 40.04
C ASN A 1076 -4.72 18.43 41.15
N ASP A 1077 -4.81 18.88 42.40
CA ASP A 1077 -5.34 18.06 43.51
C ASP A 1077 -6.81 17.67 43.27
N GLY A 1078 -7.04 16.39 42.97
CA GLY A 1078 -8.36 15.87 42.58
C GLY A 1078 -8.61 15.81 41.06
N GLN A 1079 -7.57 15.99 40.24
CA GLN A 1079 -7.59 15.72 38.80
C GLN A 1079 -6.99 14.35 38.49
N VAL A 1080 -7.54 13.67 37.48
CA VAL A 1080 -6.97 12.47 36.85
C VAL A 1080 -7.13 12.63 35.35
N ILE A 1081 -6.01 12.78 34.64
CA ILE A 1081 -5.99 12.90 33.18
C ILE A 1081 -5.86 11.48 32.60
N SER A 1082 -6.82 11.09 31.77
CA SER A 1082 -6.91 9.81 31.09
C SER A 1082 -7.46 10.07 29.69
N PRO A 1083 -6.59 10.29 28.70
CA PRO A 1083 -6.96 10.34 27.29
C PRO A 1083 -7.66 9.04 26.85
#